data_AF-A0A8W8L423-F1
#
_entry.id   AF-A0A8W8L423-F1
#
_cell.length_a   1.000
_cell.length_b   1.000
_cell.length_c   1.000
_cell.angle_alpha   90.00
_cell.angle_beta   90.00
_cell.angle_gamma   90.00
#
_symmetry.space_group_name_H-M   'P 1'
#
loop_
_entity.id
_entity.type
_entity.pdbx_description
1 polymer ?
#
loop_
_entity_poly.entity_id
_entity_poly.type
_entity_poly.pdbx_seq_one_letter_code
_entity_poly.pdbx_strand_id
1 'polypeptide(L)'
;EFMDVEDSKSALLHLTQSGEDVEMQIKEEGSVSDSGGKYSIDWKKRVKSEFMRIKHLKKYKKTDELKAAFAANRKTINEQLTNQKEFLDSQPSYTLPPPETLSHIPVTKKCDVKSNLMPVQTTLLRVLNSLQSIPTMYCWAGLQQNFMVEDETVLHNIPYMGDDVLDKDVTFIEELLKNYDGKVHGEKHCNVMDNDTFVELVNSLWLNYPDPDVDGEEGIEHCNQDEQKSPFPSDAIFEAISAEFPEKGSGDDLKENLYFCRYKDLIEVKETTGNMPPECTPNIDGAGAQSVPRDQTMHSFHTLFCRRCFKYDCFLHPYHPTPSMLTRKMPETKQETEPCGPHCYLHLVGLPDEKGEHCEVKKEEKIEPSKKCKTRLQNKRKKSVTDVKQEKTRIDDWMPGEESLFRVIQDMHRTNYCAMAKLIKTKTCVQVYSFALKEAAHIPDITEDKKLTPPRKKAKKKHKLWSMHCRKIQLKKDNNSSKMVHNYQPCDHPGLRCDENCPCIMSQNFCEKFCQCSGDCENRFPGCRCKAQCNTKQCPCFLAVRECDPDLCQMCGADQFTTDKISCKNVSVQRGMKKHLLLAPSDIAGWGIFLKVPAEKNEFISEYCGEIISQDEADRRGKVYDKYMCSFLFNLNNDFVVDATRKGNKIRFANHSVNPNCYAKVMMVNGDHRIGIFAKRPIQAGEELFFDYRYGPTEQLRFVGIERDTEMI
;
A
#
# COMPACT_ATOMS: atom_id res chain seq x y z
N GLU A 1 28.09 -8.00 -50.23
CA GLU A 1 29.55 -8.18 -50.18
C GLU A 1 29.89 -8.70 -48.80
N PHE A 2 30.60 -9.83 -48.75
CA PHE A 2 31.15 -10.40 -47.53
C PHE A 2 32.21 -9.43 -47.00
N MET A 3 32.07 -8.94 -45.76
CA MET A 3 33.17 -8.33 -45.04
C MET A 3 33.88 -9.40 -44.21
N ASP A 4 35.19 -9.44 -44.41
CA ASP A 4 36.14 -10.42 -43.90
C ASP A 4 36.17 -10.55 -42.37
N VAL A 5 36.44 -11.78 -41.94
CA VAL A 5 36.40 -12.29 -40.56
C VAL A 5 37.74 -12.03 -39.81
N GLU A 6 38.64 -11.20 -40.35
CA GLU A 6 39.96 -10.95 -39.74
C GLU A 6 40.03 -9.71 -38.83
N ASP A 7 39.13 -8.73 -38.98
CA ASP A 7 39.19 -7.48 -38.16
C ASP A 7 38.63 -7.62 -36.73
N SER A 8 37.91 -8.70 -36.43
CA SER A 8 37.32 -8.91 -35.09
C SER A 8 38.34 -9.40 -34.05
N LYS A 9 39.54 -9.85 -34.48
CA LYS A 9 40.63 -10.22 -33.54
C LYS A 9 41.47 -9.02 -33.11
N SER A 10 41.53 -7.94 -33.90
CA SER A 10 42.31 -6.73 -33.58
C SER A 10 41.62 -5.86 -32.52
N ALA A 11 40.29 -5.74 -32.58
CA ALA A 11 39.52 -4.94 -31.62
C ALA A 11 39.50 -5.52 -30.20
N LEU A 12 39.69 -6.84 -30.05
CA LEU A 12 39.70 -7.52 -28.75
C LEU A 12 41.07 -7.50 -28.05
N LEU A 13 42.16 -7.19 -28.76
CA LEU A 13 43.49 -6.97 -28.16
C LEU A 13 43.73 -5.50 -27.76
N HIS A 14 43.06 -4.54 -28.40
CA HIS A 14 43.23 -3.12 -28.10
C HIS A 14 42.40 -2.59 -26.91
N LEU A 15 41.46 -3.38 -26.37
CA LEU A 15 40.67 -3.04 -25.18
C LEU A 15 41.25 -3.63 -23.87
N THR A 16 42.38 -4.33 -23.93
CA THR A 16 43.05 -4.95 -22.77
C THR A 16 44.36 -4.28 -22.36
N GLN A 17 44.69 -3.10 -22.91
CA GLN A 17 45.97 -2.40 -22.63
C GLN A 17 45.86 -0.88 -22.40
N SER A 18 44.72 -0.36 -21.90
CA SER A 18 44.59 1.06 -21.56
C SER A 18 43.84 1.32 -20.26
N GLY A 19 44.20 0.58 -19.20
CA GLY A 19 43.61 0.74 -17.88
C GLY A 19 44.59 0.45 -16.75
N GLU A 20 45.82 0.96 -16.87
CA GLU A 20 46.76 1.07 -15.75
C GLU A 20 47.17 2.56 -15.59
N ASP A 21 47.21 2.98 -14.32
CA ASP A 21 47.81 4.19 -13.76
C ASP A 21 47.16 5.56 -14.01
N VAL A 22 46.16 5.86 -13.17
CA VAL A 22 46.00 7.22 -12.61
C VAL A 22 45.83 7.10 -11.09
N GLU A 23 46.95 7.03 -10.38
CA GLU A 23 47.01 7.33 -8.95
C GLU A 23 46.66 8.80 -8.75
N MET A 24 45.49 9.07 -8.19
CA MET A 24 45.10 10.41 -7.79
C MET A 24 45.64 10.68 -6.39
N GLN A 25 46.68 11.49 -6.29
CA GLN A 25 47.18 12.05 -5.03
C GLN A 25 46.07 12.87 -4.35
N ILE A 26 45.53 12.37 -3.25
CA ILE A 26 44.72 13.16 -2.32
C ILE A 26 45.61 13.52 -1.14
N LYS A 27 45.79 14.82 -0.93
CA LYS A 27 46.54 15.42 0.18
C LYS A 27 45.85 15.11 1.51
N GLU A 28 46.60 14.55 2.45
CA GLU A 28 46.24 14.55 3.88
C GLU A 28 46.57 15.92 4.49
N GLU A 29 45.55 16.64 4.94
CA GLU A 29 45.69 17.65 6.01
C GLU A 29 44.53 17.49 7.00
N GLY A 30 44.85 17.36 8.29
CA GLY A 30 43.88 17.47 9.38
C GLY A 30 44.02 16.38 10.47
N SER A 31 44.98 16.55 11.38
CA SER A 31 45.10 15.74 12.60
C SER A 31 44.02 16.09 13.63
N VAL A 32 43.22 15.09 14.02
CA VAL A 32 42.51 15.08 15.31
C VAL A 32 42.80 13.74 15.98
N SER A 33 43.36 13.82 17.18
CA SER A 33 43.69 12.71 18.07
C SER A 33 42.44 12.05 18.62
N ASP A 34 42.21 10.77 18.30
CA ASP A 34 41.41 9.89 19.15
C ASP A 34 41.92 8.44 19.04
N SER A 35 42.17 7.81 20.18
CA SER A 35 42.75 6.48 20.31
C SER A 35 41.81 5.32 19.94
N GLY A 36 40.68 5.61 19.28
CA GLY A 36 39.79 4.63 18.62
C GLY A 36 40.03 4.43 17.11
N GLY A 37 40.89 5.23 16.47
CA GLY A 37 41.00 5.28 15.00
C GLY A 37 41.71 4.12 14.29
N LYS A 38 42.55 3.33 14.98
CA LYS A 38 43.31 2.24 14.35
C LYS A 38 42.43 1.05 13.95
N TYR A 39 41.40 0.75 14.75
CA TYR A 39 40.52 -0.40 14.54
C TYR A 39 39.60 -0.18 13.34
N SER A 40 39.07 1.04 13.18
CA SER A 40 38.20 1.45 12.07
C SER A 40 38.91 1.44 10.70
N ILE A 41 40.18 1.85 10.62
CA ILE A 41 40.94 1.90 9.36
C ILE A 41 41.29 0.49 8.85
N ASP A 42 41.58 -0.46 9.75
CA ASP A 42 41.92 -1.83 9.38
C ASP A 42 40.71 -2.57 8.80
N TRP A 43 39.53 -2.39 9.41
CA TRP A 43 38.28 -2.97 8.90
C TRP A 43 37.85 -2.40 7.56
N LYS A 44 38.05 -1.11 7.28
CA LYS A 44 37.81 -0.52 5.95
C LYS A 44 38.66 -1.19 4.87
N LYS A 45 39.94 -1.46 5.14
CA LYS A 45 40.83 -2.17 4.20
C LYS A 45 40.38 -3.61 3.97
N ARG A 46 39.94 -4.30 5.02
CA ARG A 46 39.40 -5.68 4.93
C ARG A 46 38.13 -5.73 4.07
N VAL A 47 37.17 -4.82 4.32
CA VAL A 47 35.93 -4.68 3.53
C VAL A 47 36.25 -4.47 2.04
N LYS A 48 37.16 -3.55 1.72
CA LYS A 48 37.53 -3.23 0.34
C LYS A 48 38.23 -4.39 -0.37
N SER A 49 39.17 -5.05 0.30
CA SER A 49 39.90 -6.21 -0.24
C SER A 49 38.93 -7.36 -0.55
N GLU A 50 38.05 -7.67 0.40
CA GLU A 50 37.12 -8.78 0.29
C GLU A 50 36.03 -8.51 -0.76
N PHE A 51 35.55 -7.26 -0.84
CA PHE A 51 34.64 -6.84 -1.90
C PHE A 51 35.27 -6.99 -3.30
N MET A 52 36.53 -6.56 -3.47
CA MET A 52 37.23 -6.74 -4.75
C MET A 52 37.44 -8.22 -5.09
N ARG A 53 37.79 -9.05 -4.11
CA ARG A 53 37.93 -10.51 -4.29
C ARG A 53 36.64 -11.14 -4.78
N ILE A 54 35.51 -10.85 -4.12
CA ILE A 54 34.18 -11.35 -4.50
C ILE A 54 33.79 -10.84 -5.88
N LYS A 55 33.99 -9.55 -6.17
CA LYS A 55 33.71 -8.95 -7.48
C LYS A 55 34.49 -9.63 -8.60
N HIS A 56 35.78 -9.90 -8.40
CA HIS A 56 36.59 -10.64 -9.38
C HIS A 56 36.12 -12.08 -9.55
N LEU A 57 35.85 -12.81 -8.47
CA LEU A 57 35.39 -14.19 -8.52
C LEU A 57 34.04 -14.31 -9.25
N LYS A 58 33.07 -13.45 -8.91
CA LYS A 58 31.79 -13.36 -9.61
C LYS A 58 31.97 -13.00 -11.08
N LYS A 59 32.88 -12.08 -11.42
CA LYS A 59 33.16 -11.71 -12.81
C LYS A 59 33.66 -12.91 -13.62
N TYR A 60 34.58 -13.72 -13.08
CA TYR A 60 35.07 -14.92 -13.76
C TYR A 60 33.97 -15.96 -13.96
N LYS A 61 33.26 -16.33 -12.87
CA LYS A 61 32.16 -17.31 -12.94
C LYS A 61 31.06 -16.87 -13.92
N LYS A 62 30.66 -15.60 -13.85
CA LYS A 62 29.68 -14.99 -14.76
C LYS A 62 30.17 -14.99 -16.21
N THR A 63 31.48 -14.83 -16.46
CA THR A 63 32.03 -14.86 -17.83
C THR A 63 31.85 -16.22 -18.50
N ASP A 64 32.08 -17.31 -17.76
CA ASP A 64 31.94 -18.66 -18.33
C ASP A 64 30.46 -19.06 -18.48
N GLU A 65 29.62 -18.72 -17.51
CA GLU A 65 28.16 -18.87 -17.63
C GLU A 65 27.59 -18.05 -18.80
N LEU A 66 28.06 -16.81 -18.99
CA LEU A 66 27.65 -15.98 -20.12
C LEU A 66 28.07 -16.59 -21.46
N LYS A 67 29.29 -17.13 -21.60
CA LYS A 67 29.71 -17.81 -22.83
C LYS A 67 28.80 -18.99 -23.17
N ALA A 68 28.47 -19.81 -22.17
CA ALA A 68 27.55 -20.94 -22.36
C ALA A 68 26.14 -20.46 -22.75
N ALA A 69 25.62 -19.44 -22.07
CA ALA A 69 24.33 -18.83 -22.37
C ALA A 69 24.29 -18.21 -23.78
N PHE A 70 25.35 -17.51 -24.21
CA PHE A 70 25.48 -16.96 -25.56
C PHE A 70 25.49 -18.05 -26.63
N ALA A 71 26.21 -19.15 -26.40
CA ALA A 71 26.24 -20.28 -27.33
C ALA A 71 24.84 -20.94 -27.46
N ALA A 72 24.15 -21.16 -26.34
CA ALA A 72 22.79 -21.70 -26.32
C ALA A 72 21.78 -20.75 -27.00
N ASN A 73 21.85 -19.45 -26.70
CA ASN A 73 21.01 -18.43 -27.32
C ASN A 73 21.28 -18.35 -28.84
N ARG A 74 22.55 -18.45 -29.26
CA ARG A 74 22.90 -18.41 -30.69
C ARG A 74 22.30 -19.59 -31.45
N LYS A 75 22.26 -20.78 -30.85
CA LYS A 75 21.57 -21.94 -31.43
C LYS A 75 20.07 -21.63 -31.64
N THR A 76 19.42 -21.09 -30.62
CA THR A 76 17.99 -20.69 -30.68
C THR A 76 17.73 -19.65 -31.76
N ILE A 77 18.58 -18.62 -31.86
CA ILE A 77 18.50 -17.58 -32.89
C ILE A 77 18.63 -18.19 -34.29
N ASN A 78 19.61 -19.08 -34.50
CA ASN A 78 19.83 -19.70 -35.81
C ASN A 78 18.63 -20.58 -36.23
N GLU A 79 18.04 -21.32 -35.29
CA GLU A 79 16.82 -22.10 -35.54
C GLU A 79 15.64 -21.20 -35.92
N GLN A 80 15.42 -20.10 -35.19
CA GLN A 80 14.36 -19.13 -35.50
C GLN A 80 14.57 -18.44 -36.86
N LEU A 81 15.80 -18.04 -37.16
CA LEU A 81 16.14 -17.42 -38.45
C LEU A 81 15.94 -18.40 -39.61
N THR A 82 16.24 -19.68 -39.42
CA THR A 82 16.01 -20.71 -40.44
C THR A 82 14.52 -20.86 -40.72
N ASN A 83 13.69 -20.99 -39.67
CA ASN A 83 12.23 -21.08 -39.81
C ASN A 83 11.65 -19.81 -40.47
N GLN A 84 12.14 -18.63 -40.09
CA GLN A 84 11.68 -17.37 -40.68
C GLN A 84 12.09 -17.27 -42.16
N LYS A 85 13.30 -17.74 -42.51
CA LYS A 85 13.76 -17.78 -43.90
C LYS A 85 12.92 -18.72 -44.74
N GLU A 86 12.66 -19.94 -44.27
CA GLU A 86 11.77 -20.89 -44.97
C GLU A 86 10.37 -20.30 -45.17
N PHE A 87 9.83 -19.61 -44.15
CA PHE A 87 8.57 -18.88 -44.29
C PHE A 87 8.64 -17.79 -45.36
N LEU A 88 9.67 -16.95 -45.35
CA LEU A 88 9.85 -15.87 -46.34
C LEU A 88 10.04 -16.42 -47.76
N ASP A 89 10.82 -17.49 -47.92
CA ASP A 89 11.05 -18.15 -49.21
C ASP A 89 9.77 -18.81 -49.76
N SER A 90 8.82 -19.18 -48.89
CA SER A 90 7.50 -19.66 -49.28
C SER A 90 6.53 -18.54 -49.72
N GLN A 91 6.82 -17.29 -49.39
CA GLN A 91 5.98 -16.16 -49.79
C GLN A 91 6.27 -15.75 -51.24
N PRO A 92 5.25 -15.44 -52.05
CA PRO A 92 5.45 -14.88 -53.38
C PRO A 92 6.06 -13.48 -53.24
N SER A 93 7.27 -13.30 -53.78
CA SER A 93 7.88 -11.97 -53.88
C SER A 93 7.50 -11.33 -55.22
N TYR A 94 7.02 -10.09 -55.16
CA TYR A 94 6.77 -9.27 -56.34
C TYR A 94 7.83 -8.17 -56.39
N THR A 95 8.62 -8.13 -57.46
CA THR A 95 9.46 -6.96 -57.73
C THR A 95 8.53 -5.79 -57.98
N LEU A 96 8.54 -4.78 -57.11
CA LEU A 96 7.83 -3.54 -57.36
C LEU A 96 8.39 -2.95 -58.66
N PRO A 97 7.60 -2.84 -59.73
CA PRO A 97 8.08 -2.20 -60.93
C PRO A 97 8.49 -0.77 -60.57
N PRO A 98 9.61 -0.26 -61.09
CA PRO A 98 9.92 1.15 -60.95
C PRO A 98 8.69 1.93 -61.41
N PRO A 99 8.21 2.94 -60.66
CA PRO A 99 7.01 3.65 -61.01
C PRO A 99 7.20 4.21 -62.42
N GLU A 100 6.52 3.60 -63.40
CA GLU A 100 6.48 4.14 -64.75
C GLU A 100 6.02 5.58 -64.60
N THR A 101 6.80 6.51 -65.13
CA THR A 101 6.43 7.91 -65.25
C THR A 101 5.10 7.97 -65.99
N LEU A 102 4.00 8.00 -65.24
CA LEU A 102 2.65 8.19 -65.79
C LEU A 102 2.65 9.60 -66.38
N SER A 103 2.92 9.69 -67.68
CA SER A 103 3.01 10.93 -68.48
C SER A 103 1.72 11.77 -68.46
N HIS A 104 0.63 11.23 -67.92
CA HIS A 104 -0.70 11.81 -67.90
C HIS A 104 -1.15 12.33 -66.52
N ILE A 105 -0.37 12.15 -65.45
CA ILE A 105 -0.69 12.69 -64.12
C ILE A 105 0.10 13.98 -63.92
N PRO A 106 -0.54 15.13 -63.63
CA PRO A 106 0.19 16.37 -63.36
C PRO A 106 1.06 16.20 -62.11
N VAL A 107 2.37 16.01 -62.28
CA VAL A 107 3.31 15.85 -61.16
C VAL A 107 3.77 17.23 -60.69
N THR A 108 3.52 17.57 -59.43
CA THR A 108 3.80 18.92 -58.90
C THR A 108 5.17 19.08 -58.25
N LYS A 109 5.90 18.00 -57.88
CA LYS A 109 7.23 18.10 -57.26
C LYS A 109 8.17 16.94 -57.64
N LYS A 110 9.46 17.24 -57.84
CA LYS A 110 10.55 16.29 -58.10
C LYS A 110 11.44 16.16 -56.86
N CYS A 111 12.08 15.01 -56.70
CA CYS A 111 13.05 14.73 -55.64
C CYS A 111 14.37 14.29 -56.27
N ASP A 112 15.46 14.97 -55.90
CA ASP A 112 16.81 14.68 -56.38
C ASP A 112 17.62 14.03 -55.25
N VAL A 113 18.11 12.81 -55.50
CA VAL A 113 19.01 12.10 -54.59
C VAL A 113 20.43 12.27 -55.11
N LYS A 114 21.25 12.98 -54.35
CA LYS A 114 22.68 13.18 -54.64
C LYS A 114 23.49 12.11 -53.92
N SER A 115 24.43 11.50 -54.65
CA SER A 115 25.42 10.60 -54.09
C SER A 115 26.81 11.10 -54.47
N ASN A 116 27.81 10.85 -53.63
CA ASN A 116 29.20 11.17 -53.94
C ASN A 116 29.81 10.18 -54.95
N LEU A 117 29.14 9.05 -55.20
CA LEU A 117 29.64 7.94 -56.03
C LEU A 117 28.82 7.75 -57.32
N MET A 118 27.63 8.33 -57.42
CA MET A 118 26.72 8.16 -58.55
C MET A 118 26.16 9.49 -59.03
N PRO A 119 25.79 9.61 -60.32
CA PRO A 119 25.12 10.80 -60.82
C PRO A 119 23.80 11.03 -60.07
N VAL A 120 23.38 12.30 -60.02
CA VAL A 120 22.14 12.72 -59.36
C VAL A 120 20.96 11.95 -59.95
N GLN A 121 20.22 11.24 -59.10
CA GLN A 121 19.02 10.53 -59.50
C GLN A 121 17.79 11.39 -59.21
N THR A 122 17.00 11.68 -60.23
CA THR A 122 15.76 12.43 -60.09
C THR A 122 14.57 11.48 -60.15
N THR A 123 13.69 11.56 -59.16
CA THR A 123 12.42 10.81 -59.12
C THR A 123 11.23 11.74 -58.84
N LEU A 124 10.02 11.22 -59.04
CA LEU A 124 8.78 11.95 -58.80
C LEU A 124 8.37 11.80 -57.32
N LEU A 125 8.00 12.90 -56.68
CA LEU A 125 7.56 12.87 -55.29
C LEU A 125 6.05 12.56 -55.23
N ARG A 126 5.68 11.38 -54.73
CA ARG A 126 4.28 11.04 -54.44
C ARG A 126 3.85 11.75 -53.15
N VAL A 127 2.92 12.69 -53.28
CA VAL A 127 2.33 13.37 -52.12
C VAL A 127 1.37 12.41 -51.43
N LEU A 128 1.59 12.17 -50.14
CA LEU A 128 0.63 11.47 -49.29
C LEU A 128 -0.52 12.41 -48.96
N ASN A 129 -1.76 11.96 -49.15
CA ASN A 129 -2.93 12.77 -48.82
C ASN A 129 -2.93 13.11 -47.32
N SER A 130 -3.31 14.35 -47.00
CA SER A 130 -3.38 14.81 -45.62
C SER A 130 -4.38 13.96 -44.84
N LEU A 131 -3.95 13.47 -43.67
CA LEU A 131 -4.80 12.81 -42.69
C LEU A 131 -5.04 13.77 -41.53
N GLN A 132 -6.26 13.84 -41.04
CA GLN A 132 -6.58 14.63 -39.85
C GLN A 132 -5.91 14.01 -38.62
N SER A 133 -5.09 14.78 -37.92
CA SER A 133 -4.48 14.35 -36.67
C SER A 133 -5.49 14.39 -35.53
N ILE A 134 -5.33 13.48 -34.57
CA ILE A 134 -6.03 13.52 -33.29
C ILE A 134 -5.22 14.33 -32.28
N PRO A 135 -5.86 14.96 -31.27
CA PRO A 135 -5.11 15.65 -30.22
C PRO A 135 -4.24 14.71 -29.40
N THR A 136 -3.10 15.21 -28.90
CA THR A 136 -2.13 14.43 -28.11
C THR A 136 -2.77 13.88 -26.82
N MET A 137 -2.48 12.61 -26.51
CA MET A 137 -2.88 11.98 -25.25
C MET A 137 -1.78 11.03 -24.78
N TYR A 138 -1.36 11.17 -23.52
CA TYR A 138 -0.51 10.18 -22.86
C TYR A 138 -1.36 9.05 -22.27
N CYS A 139 -0.79 7.84 -22.19
CA CYS A 139 -1.47 6.70 -21.57
C CYS A 139 -1.80 6.99 -20.10
N TRP A 140 -3.00 6.59 -19.68
CA TRP A 140 -3.46 6.73 -18.30
C TRP A 140 -4.36 5.55 -17.90
N ALA A 141 -4.42 5.25 -16.61
CA ALA A 141 -5.25 4.17 -16.08
C ALA A 141 -6.61 4.66 -15.55
N GLY A 142 -7.69 3.97 -15.90
CA GLY A 142 -9.04 4.28 -15.45
C GLY A 142 -9.30 3.94 -13.98
N LEU A 143 -9.84 4.90 -13.23
CA LEU A 143 -10.18 4.80 -11.81
C LEU A 143 -11.68 4.99 -11.57
N GLN A 144 -12.18 4.32 -10.53
CA GLN A 144 -13.53 4.50 -9.99
C GLN A 144 -13.54 5.19 -8.63
N GLN A 145 -12.39 5.16 -7.94
CA GLN A 145 -12.13 5.75 -6.63
C GLN A 145 -10.67 6.24 -6.65
N ASN A 146 -10.34 7.19 -5.77
CA ASN A 146 -8.98 7.67 -5.63
C ASN A 146 -8.01 6.56 -5.19
N PHE A 147 -6.73 6.76 -5.48
CA PHE A 147 -5.66 5.80 -5.21
C PHE A 147 -4.51 6.50 -4.49
N MET A 148 -4.26 6.19 -3.22
CA MET A 148 -3.13 6.74 -2.46
C MET A 148 -1.80 6.25 -3.03
N VAL A 149 -0.85 7.17 -3.18
CA VAL A 149 0.52 6.90 -3.66
C VAL A 149 1.50 7.54 -2.69
N GLU A 150 2.55 6.80 -2.36
CA GLU A 150 3.66 7.31 -1.55
C GLU A 150 4.57 8.22 -2.36
N ASP A 151 5.28 9.10 -1.66
CA ASP A 151 6.14 10.11 -2.26
C ASP A 151 7.37 9.46 -2.93
N GLU A 152 7.64 9.86 -4.18
CA GLU A 152 8.80 9.40 -4.94
C GLU A 152 10.05 10.20 -4.52
N THR A 153 10.89 9.65 -3.64
CA THR A 153 12.10 10.36 -3.16
C THR A 153 13.25 10.38 -4.16
N VAL A 154 13.16 9.63 -5.26
CA VAL A 154 14.21 9.52 -6.30
C VAL A 154 13.59 9.75 -7.67
N LEU A 155 14.24 10.61 -8.47
CA LEU A 155 13.82 10.87 -9.83
C LEU A 155 14.21 9.71 -10.75
N HIS A 156 13.21 8.95 -11.24
CA HIS A 156 13.48 7.76 -12.04
C HIS A 156 13.95 8.06 -13.47
N ASN A 157 13.48 9.16 -14.05
CA ASN A 157 13.79 9.57 -15.42
C ASN A 157 13.82 11.10 -15.51
N ILE A 158 14.80 11.64 -16.24
CA ILE A 158 14.82 13.06 -16.59
C ILE A 158 13.91 13.25 -17.81
N PRO A 159 12.84 14.07 -17.72
CA PRO A 159 11.94 14.26 -18.85
C PRO A 159 12.65 14.90 -20.04
N TYR A 160 12.61 14.27 -21.21
CA TYR A 160 13.12 14.87 -22.45
C TYR A 160 12.11 15.86 -23.01
N MET A 161 12.55 17.10 -23.26
CA MET A 161 11.69 18.22 -23.67
C MET A 161 12.11 18.85 -25.00
N GLY A 162 12.96 18.16 -25.76
CA GLY A 162 13.55 18.67 -27.00
C GLY A 162 14.85 19.42 -26.77
N ASP A 163 15.79 19.27 -27.71
CA ASP A 163 17.14 19.85 -27.60
C ASP A 163 17.08 21.39 -27.48
N ASP A 164 16.17 22.04 -28.22
CA ASP A 164 15.98 23.50 -28.20
C ASP A 164 15.53 24.06 -26.84
N VAL A 165 14.90 23.24 -26.00
CA VAL A 165 14.41 23.62 -24.67
C VAL A 165 15.48 23.35 -23.62
N LEU A 166 16.23 22.26 -23.77
CA LEU A 166 17.34 21.89 -22.88
C LEU A 166 18.47 22.94 -22.94
N ASP A 167 18.74 23.50 -24.12
CA ASP A 167 19.77 24.53 -24.29
C ASP A 167 19.38 25.90 -23.70
N LYS A 168 18.08 26.18 -23.51
CA LYS A 168 17.58 27.48 -23.04
C LYS A 168 17.26 27.54 -21.54
N ASP A 169 16.97 26.40 -20.91
CA ASP A 169 16.46 26.31 -19.54
C ASP A 169 17.28 25.31 -18.69
N VAL A 170 18.61 25.45 -18.69
CA VAL A 170 19.51 24.64 -17.84
C VAL A 170 19.15 24.76 -16.35
N THR A 171 18.68 25.94 -15.94
CA THR A 171 18.22 26.23 -14.57
C THR A 171 17.04 25.36 -14.14
N PHE A 172 16.17 24.97 -15.06
CA PHE A 172 15.04 24.08 -14.76
C PHE A 172 15.52 22.69 -14.35
N ILE A 173 16.52 22.15 -15.04
CA ILE A 173 17.05 20.82 -14.73
C ILE A 173 17.75 20.84 -13.37
N GLU A 174 18.53 21.88 -13.07
CA GLU A 174 19.14 22.06 -11.74
C GLU A 174 18.10 22.18 -10.63
N GLU A 175 17.03 22.94 -10.86
CA GLU A 175 15.93 23.09 -9.90
C GLU A 175 15.16 21.77 -9.71
N LEU A 176 14.94 21.03 -10.80
CA LEU A 176 14.32 19.70 -10.75
C LEU A 176 15.18 18.72 -9.96
N LEU A 177 16.50 18.70 -10.16
CA LEU A 177 17.41 17.83 -9.40
C LEU A 177 17.43 18.22 -7.92
N LYS A 178 17.47 19.51 -7.61
CA LYS A 178 17.45 20.01 -6.23
C LYS A 178 16.21 19.55 -5.45
N ASN A 179 15.07 19.47 -6.12
CA ASN A 179 13.82 18.98 -5.53
C ASN A 179 13.86 17.50 -5.12
N TYR A 180 14.74 16.70 -5.72
CA TYR A 180 14.94 15.28 -5.38
C TYR A 180 16.26 15.08 -4.61
N ASP A 181 16.78 16.12 -3.96
CA ASP A 181 18.07 16.10 -3.26
C ASP A 181 19.25 15.60 -4.14
N GLY A 182 19.16 15.82 -5.45
CA GLY A 182 20.13 15.33 -6.44
C GLY A 182 20.02 13.83 -6.75
N LYS A 183 19.07 13.10 -6.17
CA LYS A 183 18.93 11.65 -6.37
C LYS A 183 18.25 11.32 -7.70
N VAL A 184 19.03 10.89 -8.67
CA VAL A 184 18.54 10.37 -9.95
C VAL A 184 18.81 8.87 -10.06
N HIS A 185 17.79 8.12 -10.46
CA HIS A 185 17.94 6.69 -10.71
C HIS A 185 18.92 6.47 -11.87
N GLY A 186 20.03 5.77 -11.60
CA GLY A 186 21.02 5.42 -12.61
C GLY A 186 22.30 6.26 -12.62
N GLU A 187 22.48 7.20 -11.70
CA GLU A 187 23.82 7.72 -11.37
C GLU A 187 24.62 6.61 -10.69
N LYS A 188 25.13 5.70 -11.52
CA LYS A 188 26.00 4.62 -11.09
C LYS A 188 27.41 5.20 -10.92
N HIS A 189 27.79 5.49 -9.69
CA HIS A 189 29.19 5.35 -9.33
C HIS A 189 29.58 3.88 -9.60
N CYS A 190 30.63 3.64 -10.37
CA CYS A 190 31.07 2.32 -10.87
C CYS A 190 31.45 1.27 -9.79
N ASN A 191 31.14 1.55 -8.52
CA ASN A 191 31.32 0.69 -7.34
C ASN A 191 30.01 0.22 -6.69
N VAL A 192 28.84 0.36 -7.35
CA VAL A 192 27.57 -0.11 -6.74
C VAL A 192 27.62 -1.61 -6.43
N MET A 193 27.52 -1.93 -5.15
CA MET A 193 27.30 -3.27 -4.61
C MET A 193 25.83 -3.67 -4.85
N ASP A 194 25.60 -4.81 -5.52
CA ASP A 194 24.27 -5.42 -5.60
C ASP A 194 23.95 -6.22 -4.33
N ASN A 195 22.67 -6.55 -4.10
CA ASN A 195 22.24 -7.22 -2.87
C ASN A 195 22.93 -8.59 -2.70
N ASP A 196 23.12 -9.34 -3.79
CA ASP A 196 23.80 -10.64 -3.76
C ASP A 196 25.28 -10.51 -3.36
N THR A 197 25.97 -9.48 -3.85
CA THR A 197 27.36 -9.20 -3.46
C THR A 197 27.43 -8.65 -2.04
N PHE A 198 26.43 -7.90 -1.58
CA PHE A 198 26.32 -7.44 -0.21
C PHE A 198 26.19 -8.60 0.78
N VAL A 199 25.27 -9.53 0.54
CA VAL A 199 25.08 -10.72 1.39
C VAL A 199 26.35 -11.58 1.44
N GLU A 200 26.98 -11.81 0.29
CA GLU A 200 28.25 -12.55 0.23
C GLU A 200 29.40 -11.81 0.93
N LEU A 201 29.46 -10.49 0.83
CA LEU A 201 30.47 -9.67 1.50
C LEU A 201 30.31 -9.75 3.01
N VAL A 202 29.08 -9.58 3.53
CA VAL A 202 28.81 -9.70 4.97
C VAL A 202 29.14 -11.09 5.48
N ASN A 203 28.72 -12.15 4.77
CA ASN A 203 29.02 -13.53 5.14
C ASN A 203 30.53 -13.82 5.11
N SER A 204 31.24 -13.30 4.11
CA SER A 204 32.68 -13.49 3.99
C SER A 204 33.44 -12.77 5.11
N LEU A 205 33.04 -11.54 5.43
CA LEU A 205 33.62 -10.77 6.54
C LEU A 205 33.37 -11.45 7.89
N TRP A 206 32.15 -11.96 8.10
CA TRP A 206 31.75 -12.64 9.33
C TRP A 206 32.44 -14.01 9.54
N LEU A 207 32.63 -14.78 8.46
CA LEU A 207 33.23 -16.11 8.54
C LEU A 207 34.77 -16.05 8.61
N ASN A 208 35.40 -15.16 7.84
CA ASN A 208 36.85 -15.17 7.64
C ASN A 208 37.63 -14.27 8.61
N TYR A 209 36.97 -13.43 9.40
CA TYR A 209 37.63 -12.55 10.36
C TYR A 209 37.07 -12.73 11.79
N PRO A 210 37.92 -12.53 12.82
CA PRO A 210 37.47 -12.51 14.23
C PRO A 210 36.60 -11.27 14.49
N ASP A 211 35.70 -11.38 15.47
CA ASP A 211 34.75 -10.32 15.82
C ASP A 211 35.47 -9.07 16.32
N PRO A 212 35.17 -7.87 15.78
CA PRO A 212 35.73 -6.60 16.24
C PRO A 212 35.73 -6.36 17.75
N ASP A 213 34.76 -6.93 18.47
CA ASP A 213 34.50 -6.63 19.88
C ASP A 213 35.31 -7.51 20.85
N VAL A 214 36.19 -8.39 20.35
CA VAL A 214 37.04 -9.25 21.19
C VAL A 214 38.42 -8.61 21.35
N ASP A 215 38.62 -7.88 22.44
CA ASP A 215 39.92 -7.36 22.86
C ASP A 215 40.89 -8.51 23.18
N GLY A 216 42.04 -8.56 22.49
CA GLY A 216 43.15 -9.43 22.87
C GLY A 216 44.24 -9.58 21.82
N GLU A 217 45.33 -8.84 21.99
CA GLU A 217 46.63 -9.19 21.40
C GLU A 217 47.03 -10.62 21.83
N GLU A 218 47.16 -11.55 20.88
CA GLU A 218 48.23 -12.56 20.77
C GLU A 218 47.90 -13.62 19.70
N GLY A 219 48.90 -13.97 18.87
CA GLY A 219 49.02 -15.31 18.27
C GLY A 219 48.37 -15.54 16.91
N ILE A 220 49.20 -15.48 15.86
CA ILE A 220 48.96 -16.21 14.61
C ILE A 220 49.16 -17.71 14.92
N GLU A 221 48.11 -18.43 15.29
CA GLU A 221 48.06 -19.89 15.12
C GLU A 221 46.65 -20.32 14.69
N HIS A 222 46.62 -21.25 13.73
CA HIS A 222 45.45 -21.86 13.14
C HIS A 222 44.38 -22.25 14.19
N CYS A 223 43.23 -21.58 14.18
CA CYS A 223 42.06 -22.05 14.91
C CYS A 223 41.25 -23.02 14.03
N ASN A 224 41.33 -24.31 14.33
CA ASN A 224 40.37 -25.30 13.86
C ASN A 224 39.09 -25.17 14.71
N GLN A 225 37.99 -24.87 14.01
CA GLN A 225 36.57 -25.18 14.21
C GLN A 225 36.00 -25.49 15.62
N ASP A 226 34.81 -24.91 15.86
CA ASP A 226 33.77 -25.29 16.84
C ASP A 226 33.70 -24.57 18.21
N GLU A 227 33.80 -23.24 18.22
CA GLU A 227 33.16 -22.42 19.28
C GLU A 227 32.03 -21.57 18.69
N GLN A 228 30.88 -21.57 19.38
CA GLN A 228 29.61 -20.97 18.97
C GLN A 228 29.74 -19.47 18.67
N LYS A 229 29.99 -19.12 17.40
CA LYS A 229 29.77 -17.75 16.90
C LYS A 229 28.30 -17.38 17.09
N SER A 230 28.04 -16.14 17.51
CA SER A 230 26.69 -15.58 17.63
C SER A 230 25.90 -15.76 16.32
N PRO A 231 24.57 -15.99 16.36
CA PRO A 231 23.77 -16.24 15.16
C PRO A 231 23.68 -15.03 14.20
N PHE A 232 24.18 -13.87 14.62
CA PHE A 232 24.15 -12.62 13.88
C PHE A 232 25.54 -11.98 13.82
N PRO A 233 25.95 -11.42 12.67
CA PRO A 233 27.17 -10.63 12.55
C PRO A 233 27.13 -9.41 13.46
N SER A 234 28.29 -8.96 13.95
CA SER A 234 28.40 -7.81 14.85
C SER A 234 28.14 -6.48 14.17
N ASP A 235 27.65 -5.51 14.94
CA ASP A 235 27.25 -4.18 14.46
C ASP A 235 28.45 -3.42 13.85
N ALA A 236 29.66 -3.67 14.36
CA ALA A 236 30.90 -3.11 13.84
C ALA A 236 31.21 -3.49 12.37
N ILE A 237 30.73 -4.65 11.88
CA ILE A 237 30.88 -5.03 10.45
C ILE A 237 29.99 -4.13 9.58
N PHE A 238 28.77 -3.84 10.02
CA PHE A 238 27.84 -2.98 9.28
C PHE A 238 28.29 -1.53 9.27
N GLU A 239 28.82 -1.04 10.39
CA GLU A 239 29.43 0.29 10.46
C GLU A 239 30.65 0.41 9.53
N ALA A 240 31.49 -0.63 9.46
CA ALA A 240 32.64 -0.66 8.55
C ALA A 240 32.23 -0.67 7.07
N ILE A 241 31.15 -1.39 6.71
CA ILE A 241 30.61 -1.38 5.34
C ILE A 241 29.96 -0.03 5.03
N SER A 242 29.16 0.53 5.92
CA SER A 242 28.53 1.85 5.77
C SER A 242 29.58 2.95 5.59
N ALA A 243 30.72 2.85 6.29
CA ALA A 243 31.80 3.81 6.18
C ALA A 243 32.60 3.74 4.87
N GLU A 244 32.56 2.63 4.12
CA GLU A 244 33.15 2.50 2.77
C GLU A 244 32.10 2.72 1.66
N PHE A 245 30.83 2.42 1.93
CA PHE A 245 29.69 2.58 1.01
C PHE A 245 28.56 3.45 1.62
N PRO A 246 28.77 4.77 1.79
CA PRO A 246 27.78 5.65 2.42
C PRO A 246 26.46 5.74 1.65
N GLU A 247 26.47 5.46 0.35
CA GLU A 247 25.30 5.47 -0.53
C GLU A 247 24.28 4.37 -0.20
N LYS A 248 24.70 3.35 0.57
CA LYS A 248 23.84 2.22 0.95
C LYS A 248 23.09 2.43 2.27
N GLY A 249 23.30 3.56 2.93
CA GLY A 249 22.66 3.92 4.19
C GLY A 249 23.57 3.72 5.40
N SER A 250 23.00 4.01 6.57
CA SER A 250 23.63 3.82 7.87
C SER A 250 23.87 2.33 8.19
N GLY A 251 24.66 2.04 9.23
CA GLY A 251 24.85 0.66 9.70
C GLY A 251 23.53 -0.05 10.02
N ASP A 252 22.56 0.68 10.56
CA ASP A 252 21.20 0.17 10.84
C ASP A 252 20.43 -0.12 9.55
N ASP A 253 20.50 0.76 8.53
CA ASP A 253 19.85 0.52 7.22
C ASP A 253 20.42 -0.71 6.53
N LEU A 254 21.75 -0.92 6.61
CA LEU A 254 22.41 -2.10 6.06
C LEU A 254 22.04 -3.38 6.80
N LYS A 255 21.87 -3.28 8.11
CA LYS A 255 21.39 -4.38 8.96
C LYS A 255 19.96 -4.74 8.59
N GLU A 256 19.05 -3.78 8.48
CA GLU A 256 17.69 -3.99 7.98
C GLU A 256 17.68 -4.59 6.57
N ASN A 257 18.54 -4.11 5.67
CA ASN A 257 18.66 -4.64 4.31
C ASN A 257 19.17 -6.09 4.30
N LEU A 258 20.12 -6.45 5.19
CA LEU A 258 20.55 -7.84 5.36
C LEU A 258 19.41 -8.70 5.89
N TYR A 259 18.67 -8.23 6.90
CA TYR A 259 17.48 -8.92 7.41
C TYR A 259 16.45 -9.13 6.31
N PHE A 260 16.19 -8.11 5.49
CA PHE A 260 15.28 -8.17 4.36
C PHE A 260 15.76 -9.13 3.25
N CYS A 261 17.06 -9.13 2.92
CA CYS A 261 17.64 -10.06 1.94
C CYS A 261 17.61 -11.50 2.46
N ARG A 262 17.99 -11.76 3.71
CA ARG A 262 17.87 -13.08 4.34
C ARG A 262 16.41 -13.52 4.44
N TYR A 263 15.48 -12.59 4.66
CA TYR A 263 14.04 -12.87 4.64
C TYR A 263 13.54 -13.25 3.24
N LYS A 264 14.01 -12.58 2.18
CA LYS A 264 13.77 -12.99 0.78
C LYS A 264 14.34 -14.37 0.49
N ASP A 265 15.58 -14.65 0.90
CA ASP A 265 16.20 -15.97 0.76
C ASP A 265 15.39 -17.04 1.51
N LEU A 266 14.87 -16.73 2.70
CA LEU A 266 13.96 -17.62 3.44
C LEU A 266 12.62 -17.84 2.72
N ILE A 267 12.12 -16.85 1.96
CA ILE A 267 10.93 -16.98 1.11
C ILE A 267 11.22 -17.80 -0.16
N GLU A 268 12.40 -17.70 -0.76
CA GLU A 268 12.79 -18.55 -1.90
C GLU A 268 13.10 -19.99 -1.44
N VAL A 269 13.70 -20.14 -0.26
CA VAL A 269 13.89 -21.43 0.43
C VAL A 269 12.54 -22.05 0.82
N LYS A 270 11.49 -21.26 1.06
CA LYS A 270 10.10 -21.76 1.26
C LYS A 270 9.55 -22.43 0.00
N GLU A 271 9.90 -21.98 -1.22
CA GLU A 271 9.49 -22.64 -2.47
C GLU A 271 10.18 -23.99 -2.67
N THR A 272 11.35 -24.20 -2.04
CA THR A 272 12.17 -25.42 -2.20
C THR A 272 12.12 -26.38 -1.00
N THR A 273 11.87 -25.90 0.22
CA THR A 273 11.98 -26.71 1.46
C THR A 273 10.76 -26.65 2.39
N GLY A 274 9.79 -25.77 2.15
CA GLY A 274 8.52 -25.72 2.88
C GLY A 274 8.58 -25.20 4.33
N ASN A 275 9.75 -24.85 4.87
CA ASN A 275 9.89 -24.26 6.21
C ASN A 275 9.69 -22.74 6.17
N MET A 276 8.97 -22.22 7.15
CA MET A 276 8.49 -20.83 7.16
C MET A 276 9.25 -19.99 8.21
N PRO A 277 9.45 -18.67 8.00
CA PRO A 277 10.14 -17.81 8.96
C PRO A 277 9.50 -17.83 10.36
N PRO A 278 10.29 -17.65 11.44
CA PRO A 278 9.82 -17.81 12.82
C PRO A 278 8.71 -16.82 13.24
N GLU A 279 8.60 -15.68 12.57
CA GLU A 279 7.58 -14.65 12.84
C GLU A 279 6.30 -14.82 12.01
N CYS A 280 6.31 -15.72 11.03
CA CYS A 280 5.13 -16.03 10.23
C CYS A 280 4.30 -17.12 10.92
N THR A 281 2.96 -16.99 10.83
CA THR A 281 2.05 -18.00 11.35
C THR A 281 1.62 -18.93 10.23
N PRO A 282 1.74 -20.26 10.37
CA PRO A 282 1.42 -21.18 9.28
C PRO A 282 -0.08 -21.16 9.01
N ASN A 283 -0.47 -21.54 7.80
CA ASN A 283 -1.88 -21.63 7.46
C ASN A 283 -2.58 -22.67 8.35
N ILE A 284 -3.67 -22.26 8.99
CA ILE A 284 -4.43 -23.12 9.90
C ILE A 284 -5.01 -24.36 9.21
N ASP A 285 -5.28 -24.27 7.91
CA ASP A 285 -5.81 -25.34 7.06
C ASP A 285 -4.70 -26.21 6.43
N GLY A 286 -3.42 -25.89 6.68
CA GLY A 286 -2.28 -26.58 6.07
C GLY A 286 -1.73 -27.74 6.89
N ALA A 287 -0.96 -28.60 6.22
CA ALA A 287 -0.27 -29.72 6.86
C ALA A 287 0.79 -29.27 7.89
N GLY A 288 1.30 -28.04 7.75
CA GLY A 288 2.26 -27.41 8.67
C GLY A 288 1.63 -26.54 9.76
N ALA A 289 0.33 -26.69 10.03
CA ALA A 289 -0.37 -25.90 11.05
C ALA A 289 0.28 -26.09 12.44
N GLN A 290 0.42 -24.98 13.17
CA GLN A 290 0.97 -24.94 14.53
C GLN A 290 -0.06 -24.39 15.52
N SER A 291 0.11 -24.77 16.78
CA SER A 291 -0.73 -24.30 17.89
C SER A 291 -0.16 -22.99 18.38
N VAL A 292 -0.86 -21.90 18.08
CA VAL A 292 -0.43 -20.54 18.34
C VAL A 292 -1.49 -19.77 19.14
N PRO A 293 -1.12 -18.69 19.84
CA PRO A 293 -2.09 -17.81 20.50
C PRO A 293 -3.05 -17.14 19.50
N ARG A 294 -4.19 -16.67 20.01
CA ARG A 294 -5.19 -15.93 19.21
C ARG A 294 -4.59 -14.74 18.49
N ASP A 295 -3.79 -13.93 19.18
CA ASP A 295 -3.26 -12.69 18.62
C ASP A 295 -2.29 -12.95 17.47
N GLN A 296 -1.52 -14.03 17.55
CA GLN A 296 -0.66 -14.51 16.46
C GLN A 296 -1.52 -15.06 15.30
N THR A 297 -2.53 -15.89 15.59
CA THR A 297 -3.48 -16.43 14.58
C THR A 297 -4.18 -15.31 13.79
N MET A 298 -4.59 -14.24 14.49
CA MET A 298 -5.35 -13.13 13.91
C MET A 298 -4.47 -11.96 13.45
N HIS A 299 -3.14 -12.01 13.67
CA HIS A 299 -2.24 -10.89 13.45
C HIS A 299 -2.36 -10.31 12.04
N SER A 300 -2.20 -11.13 11.00
CA SER A 300 -2.30 -10.67 9.60
C SER A 300 -3.66 -10.07 9.28
N PHE A 301 -4.74 -10.67 9.79
CA PHE A 301 -6.08 -10.16 9.57
C PHE A 301 -6.29 -8.82 10.28
N HIS A 302 -5.75 -8.64 11.48
CA HIS A 302 -5.88 -7.44 12.29
C HIS A 302 -5.03 -6.28 11.77
N THR A 303 -3.81 -6.55 11.29
CA THR A 303 -2.87 -5.53 10.83
C THR A 303 -3.20 -5.02 9.42
N LEU A 304 -3.61 -5.92 8.51
CA LEU A 304 -3.86 -5.57 7.11
C LEU A 304 -5.30 -5.13 6.83
N PHE A 305 -6.27 -5.46 7.69
CA PHE A 305 -7.67 -5.14 7.42
C PHE A 305 -7.99 -3.67 7.66
N CYS A 306 -8.40 -2.96 6.61
CA CYS A 306 -8.92 -1.62 6.74
C CYS A 306 -10.41 -1.61 7.12
N ARG A 307 -10.70 -1.16 8.34
CA ARG A 307 -12.07 -1.00 8.85
C ARG A 307 -12.91 0.04 8.10
N ARG A 308 -12.30 0.98 7.39
CA ARG A 308 -13.01 2.06 6.66
C ARG A 308 -13.64 1.57 5.37
N CYS A 309 -12.90 0.79 4.58
CA CYS A 309 -13.32 0.32 3.26
C CYS A 309 -13.54 -1.20 3.16
N PHE A 310 -13.28 -1.96 4.24
CA PHE A 310 -13.49 -3.41 4.35
C PHE A 310 -12.64 -4.23 3.37
N LYS A 311 -11.40 -3.80 3.13
CA LYS A 311 -10.42 -4.50 2.28
C LYS A 311 -9.13 -4.75 3.08
N TYR A 312 -8.42 -5.81 2.75
CA TYR A 312 -7.04 -6.01 3.21
C TYR A 312 -6.10 -5.17 2.34
N ASP A 313 -5.10 -4.55 2.98
CA ASP A 313 -4.08 -3.73 2.32
C ASP A 313 -4.67 -2.73 1.33
N CYS A 314 -5.47 -1.80 1.86
CA CYS A 314 -6.28 -0.95 1.00
C CYS A 314 -5.47 0.20 0.38
N PHE A 315 -5.69 0.46 -0.91
CA PHE A 315 -5.02 1.53 -1.66
C PHE A 315 -5.42 2.97 -1.27
N LEU A 316 -6.14 3.21 -0.17
CA LEU A 316 -6.66 4.56 0.16
C LEU A 316 -6.27 5.05 1.55
N HIS A 317 -6.07 4.13 2.50
CA HIS A 317 -5.84 4.47 3.90
C HIS A 317 -4.46 3.93 4.32
N PRO A 318 -3.46 4.81 4.51
CA PRO A 318 -2.09 4.38 4.77
C PRO A 318 -1.86 3.91 6.22
N TYR A 319 -2.71 4.33 7.16
CA TYR A 319 -2.54 4.00 8.57
C TYR A 319 -3.19 2.66 8.94
N HIS A 320 -2.41 1.79 9.60
CA HIS A 320 -2.89 0.54 10.17
C HIS A 320 -3.91 0.73 11.31
N PRO A 321 -4.79 -0.25 11.56
CA PRO A 321 -5.75 -0.19 12.66
C PRO A 321 -5.05 -0.09 14.02
N THR A 322 -5.57 0.74 14.93
CA THR A 322 -5.07 0.73 16.31
C THR A 322 -5.56 -0.51 17.06
N PRO A 323 -4.80 -1.03 18.05
CA PRO A 323 -5.18 -2.23 18.81
C PRO A 323 -6.60 -2.16 19.41
N SER A 324 -7.03 -0.98 19.85
CA SER A 324 -8.39 -0.77 20.40
C SER A 324 -9.49 -1.05 19.36
N MET A 325 -9.26 -0.77 18.07
CA MET A 325 -10.25 -1.01 17.01
C MET A 325 -10.60 -2.49 16.81
N LEU A 326 -9.69 -3.36 17.23
CA LEU A 326 -9.78 -4.82 17.07
C LEU A 326 -10.50 -5.48 18.26
N THR A 327 -10.67 -4.75 19.36
CA THR A 327 -11.36 -5.23 20.55
C THR A 327 -12.85 -4.89 20.47
N ARG A 328 -13.72 -5.90 20.49
CA ARG A 328 -15.18 -5.71 20.51
C ARG A 328 -15.78 -6.33 21.77
N LYS A 329 -16.64 -5.58 22.48
CA LYS A 329 -17.62 -6.21 23.38
C LYS A 329 -18.59 -7.05 22.54
N MET A 330 -18.41 -8.36 22.59
CA MET A 330 -19.42 -9.29 22.13
C MET A 330 -20.68 -9.09 22.98
N PRO A 331 -21.88 -8.99 22.38
CA PRO A 331 -23.10 -9.04 23.17
C PRO A 331 -23.10 -10.34 23.96
N GLU A 332 -23.37 -10.28 25.27
CA GLU A 332 -23.52 -11.46 26.11
C GLU A 332 -24.54 -12.39 25.44
N THR A 333 -24.02 -13.48 24.86
CA THR A 333 -24.87 -14.49 24.25
C THR A 333 -25.52 -15.21 25.41
N LYS A 334 -26.85 -15.19 25.46
CA LYS A 334 -27.58 -15.94 26.51
C LYS A 334 -27.07 -17.38 26.49
N GLN A 335 -26.69 -17.88 27.66
CA GLN A 335 -26.26 -19.25 27.82
C GLN A 335 -27.42 -20.16 27.41
N GLU A 336 -27.18 -21.11 26.52
CA GLU A 336 -28.19 -22.09 26.12
C GLU A 336 -28.49 -22.97 27.34
N THR A 337 -29.74 -22.96 27.78
CA THR A 337 -30.21 -23.74 28.94
C THR A 337 -30.57 -25.18 28.57
N GLU A 338 -30.71 -25.47 27.29
CA GLU A 338 -31.04 -26.80 26.77
C GLU A 338 -29.80 -27.52 26.24
N PRO A 339 -29.67 -28.85 26.46
CA PRO A 339 -28.52 -29.61 25.98
C PRO A 339 -28.52 -29.70 24.44
N CYS A 340 -27.39 -29.38 23.82
CA CYS A 340 -27.24 -29.41 22.35
C CYS A 340 -27.22 -30.81 21.73
N GLY A 341 -27.24 -31.87 22.56
CA GLY A 341 -27.22 -33.26 22.14
C GLY A 341 -26.73 -34.20 23.26
N PRO A 342 -26.60 -35.52 22.97
CA PRO A 342 -26.23 -36.53 23.96
C PRO A 342 -24.81 -36.35 24.53
N HIS A 343 -23.94 -35.62 23.82
CA HIS A 343 -22.57 -35.30 24.22
C HIS A 343 -22.42 -33.82 24.59
N CYS A 344 -23.42 -33.25 25.28
CA CYS A 344 -23.42 -31.87 25.76
C CYS A 344 -22.70 -31.72 27.12
N TYR A 345 -21.94 -30.64 27.29
CA TYR A 345 -21.26 -30.32 28.55
C TYR A 345 -22.23 -30.11 29.73
N LEU A 346 -23.47 -29.67 29.46
CA LEU A 346 -24.50 -29.46 30.49
C LEU A 346 -24.84 -30.75 31.26
N HIS A 347 -24.63 -31.92 30.66
CA HIS A 347 -24.80 -33.20 31.37
C HIS A 347 -23.70 -33.48 32.41
N LEU A 348 -22.55 -32.81 32.30
CA LEU A 348 -21.42 -32.93 33.22
C LEU A 348 -21.45 -31.90 34.36
N VAL A 349 -21.92 -30.69 34.06
CA VAL A 349 -21.91 -29.55 35.01
C VAL A 349 -23.15 -29.53 35.90
N GLY A 350 -24.21 -30.26 35.54
CA GLY A 350 -25.53 -30.15 36.18
C GLY A 350 -26.25 -28.89 35.71
N LEU A 351 -27.57 -28.96 35.55
CA LEU A 351 -28.37 -27.78 35.22
C LEU A 351 -28.25 -26.78 36.39
N PRO A 352 -28.05 -25.47 36.14
CA PRO A 352 -28.08 -24.49 37.21
C PRO A 352 -29.50 -24.46 37.80
N ASP A 353 -29.63 -24.88 39.05
CA ASP A 353 -30.88 -24.80 39.79
C ASP A 353 -31.32 -23.32 39.89
N GLU A 354 -32.60 -23.08 39.64
CA GLU A 354 -33.25 -21.79 39.84
C GLU A 354 -33.25 -21.44 41.34
N LYS A 355 -32.15 -20.87 41.83
CA LYS A 355 -32.06 -19.98 43.01
C LYS A 355 -30.63 -19.46 43.11
N GLY A 356 -30.44 -18.20 42.73
CA GLY A 356 -29.18 -17.52 42.94
C GLY A 356 -28.91 -17.30 44.42
N GLU A 357 -27.78 -17.79 44.91
CA GLU A 357 -27.12 -17.27 46.11
C GLU A 357 -25.61 -17.12 45.84
N HIS A 358 -25.14 -15.90 46.06
CA HIS A 358 -23.74 -15.50 46.02
C HIS A 358 -22.94 -16.28 47.08
N CYS A 359 -21.87 -16.97 46.68
CA CYS A 359 -20.84 -17.43 47.61
C CYS A 359 -19.59 -16.54 47.48
N GLU A 360 -19.43 -15.62 48.42
CA GLU A 360 -18.16 -14.95 48.71
C GLU A 360 -17.16 -15.95 49.30
N VAL A 361 -15.97 -16.05 48.70
CA VAL A 361 -14.89 -16.91 49.19
C VAL A 361 -14.10 -16.17 50.27
N LYS A 362 -14.22 -16.62 51.53
CA LYS A 362 -13.27 -16.28 52.60
C LYS A 362 -12.01 -17.13 52.46
N LYS A 363 -10.85 -16.47 52.51
CA LYS A 363 -9.51 -17.07 52.56
C LYS A 363 -9.28 -17.72 53.92
N GLU A 364 -8.76 -18.95 53.96
CA GLU A 364 -8.20 -19.56 55.17
C GLU A 364 -6.73 -19.94 54.99
N GLU A 365 -6.01 -19.74 56.09
CA GLU A 365 -4.58 -19.90 56.29
C GLU A 365 -4.16 -21.36 56.56
N LYS A 366 -2.85 -21.60 56.39
CA LYS A 366 -2.11 -22.85 56.64
C LYS A 366 -2.16 -23.29 58.11
N ILE A 367 -2.11 -24.60 58.37
CA ILE A 367 -1.31 -25.25 59.44
C ILE A 367 -1.19 -26.77 59.14
N GLU A 368 0.00 -27.31 59.43
CA GLU A 368 0.46 -28.70 59.23
C GLU A 368 0.51 -29.46 60.60
N PRO A 369 1.04 -30.70 60.77
CA PRO A 369 0.26 -31.92 61.05
C PRO A 369 0.61 -32.65 62.38
N SER A 370 -0.23 -33.57 62.88
CA SER A 370 0.26 -34.75 63.67
C SER A 370 -0.75 -35.88 64.02
N LYS A 371 -0.38 -37.09 63.56
CA LYS A 371 -0.24 -38.41 64.25
C LYS A 371 -1.42 -39.12 64.99
N LYS A 372 -1.83 -40.26 64.36
CA LYS A 372 -1.93 -41.67 64.83
C LYS A 372 -2.79 -42.05 66.08
N CYS A 373 -3.76 -42.96 65.92
CA CYS A 373 -3.65 -44.39 66.34
C CYS A 373 -4.83 -45.34 65.94
N LYS A 374 -4.46 -46.39 65.20
CA LYS A 374 -4.87 -47.81 65.07
C LYS A 374 -6.20 -48.40 65.65
N THR A 375 -6.89 -49.18 64.78
CA THR A 375 -7.28 -50.63 64.81
C THR A 375 -8.71 -50.86 64.28
N ARG A 376 -8.89 -51.40 63.06
CA ARG A 376 -9.01 -52.81 62.60
C ARG A 376 -10.46 -53.38 62.60
N LEU A 377 -11.09 -53.22 61.42
CA LEU A 377 -12.00 -54.11 60.68
C LEU A 377 -13.16 -54.83 61.40
N GLN A 378 -14.38 -54.61 60.88
CA GLN A 378 -15.01 -55.56 59.93
C GLN A 378 -16.18 -54.95 59.13
N ASN A 379 -16.00 -54.96 57.80
CA ASN A 379 -16.95 -55.28 56.72
C ASN A 379 -18.36 -54.65 56.66
N LYS A 380 -18.51 -53.68 55.74
CA LYS A 380 -19.56 -53.72 54.70
C LYS A 380 -19.02 -53.15 53.38
N ARG A 381 -19.15 -53.95 52.33
CA ARG A 381 -18.51 -53.85 51.01
C ARG A 381 -18.81 -52.53 50.29
N LYS A 382 -17.73 -51.89 49.81
CA LYS A 382 -17.73 -50.99 48.64
C LYS A 382 -18.19 -51.77 47.41
N LYS A 383 -19.18 -51.26 46.67
CA LYS A 383 -19.29 -51.52 45.23
C LYS A 383 -18.52 -50.39 44.55
N SER A 384 -17.34 -50.71 44.05
CA SER A 384 -16.57 -49.88 43.13
C SER A 384 -17.38 -49.73 41.84
N VAL A 385 -17.65 -48.49 41.44
CA VAL A 385 -17.98 -48.18 40.05
C VAL A 385 -16.66 -48.19 39.28
N THR A 386 -16.19 -49.40 39.03
CA THR A 386 -15.18 -49.74 38.03
C THR A 386 -15.89 -50.65 37.05
N ASP A 387 -16.69 -50.05 36.18
CA ASP A 387 -17.17 -50.65 34.92
C ASP A 387 -18.02 -49.61 34.18
N VAL A 388 -17.36 -48.54 33.73
CA VAL A 388 -17.61 -48.07 32.37
C VAL A 388 -16.36 -48.47 31.61
N LYS A 389 -16.52 -49.50 30.80
CA LYS A 389 -15.51 -50.03 29.90
C LYS A 389 -14.81 -48.87 29.22
N GLN A 390 -13.48 -48.86 29.35
CA GLN A 390 -12.59 -48.20 28.44
C GLN A 390 -12.87 -48.71 27.02
N GLU A 391 -13.76 -48.04 26.32
CA GLU A 391 -13.57 -47.84 24.89
C GLU A 391 -12.39 -46.87 24.78
N LYS A 392 -11.20 -47.45 24.60
CA LYS A 392 -10.05 -46.74 24.01
C LYS A 392 -10.40 -46.41 22.56
N THR A 393 -11.38 -45.56 22.35
CA THR A 393 -11.61 -44.88 21.08
C THR A 393 -10.87 -43.55 21.15
N ARG A 394 -9.74 -43.45 20.44
CA ARG A 394 -9.01 -42.21 20.09
C ARG A 394 -9.10 -41.09 21.13
N ILE A 395 -8.27 -41.19 22.17
CA ILE A 395 -8.05 -40.12 23.15
C ILE A 395 -7.60 -38.85 22.40
N ASP A 396 -8.38 -37.77 22.50
CA ASP A 396 -7.95 -36.36 22.60
C ASP A 396 -6.89 -35.78 21.63
N ASP A 397 -6.67 -36.33 20.44
CA ASP A 397 -5.78 -35.66 19.48
C ASP A 397 -6.45 -34.40 18.92
N TRP A 398 -6.15 -33.25 19.53
CA TRP A 398 -6.40 -31.92 18.97
C TRP A 398 -5.32 -31.63 17.93
N MET A 399 -5.74 -31.33 16.71
CA MET A 399 -4.78 -30.86 15.71
C MET A 399 -4.33 -29.44 16.10
N PRO A 400 -3.07 -29.05 15.85
CA PRO A 400 -2.59 -27.73 16.22
C PRO A 400 -3.42 -26.57 15.64
N GLY A 401 -3.99 -26.75 14.43
CA GLY A 401 -4.95 -25.81 13.85
C GLY A 401 -6.30 -25.74 14.59
N GLU A 402 -6.79 -26.86 15.14
CA GLU A 402 -8.02 -26.88 15.95
C GLU A 402 -7.83 -26.15 17.28
N GLU A 403 -6.63 -26.26 17.89
CA GLU A 403 -6.27 -25.55 19.12
C GLU A 403 -6.23 -24.03 18.90
N SER A 404 -5.56 -23.59 17.84
CA SER A 404 -5.52 -22.18 17.43
C SER A 404 -6.93 -21.64 17.14
N LEU A 405 -7.76 -22.43 16.44
CA LEU A 405 -9.15 -22.08 16.15
C LEU A 405 -9.99 -21.96 17.44
N PHE A 406 -9.83 -22.88 18.38
CA PHE A 406 -10.50 -22.82 19.68
C PHE A 406 -10.17 -21.52 20.42
N ARG A 407 -8.90 -21.13 20.51
CA ARG A 407 -8.46 -19.89 21.17
C ARG A 407 -9.07 -18.63 20.54
N VAL A 408 -9.25 -18.62 19.22
CA VAL A 408 -9.95 -17.53 18.51
C VAL A 408 -11.45 -17.49 18.87
N ILE A 409 -12.12 -18.63 18.83
CA ILE A 409 -13.58 -18.72 19.07
C ILE A 409 -13.93 -18.48 20.55
N GLN A 410 -13.06 -18.88 21.49
CA GLN A 410 -13.29 -18.73 22.92
C GLN A 410 -13.51 -17.27 23.33
N ASP A 411 -12.78 -16.33 22.74
CA ASP A 411 -12.97 -14.90 23.00
C ASP A 411 -14.35 -14.41 22.51
N MET A 412 -14.87 -14.98 21.42
CA MET A 412 -16.20 -14.67 20.89
C MET A 412 -17.34 -15.29 21.70
N HIS A 413 -17.13 -16.51 22.21
CA HIS A 413 -18.14 -17.34 22.88
C HIS A 413 -17.65 -17.84 24.26
N ARG A 414 -17.27 -16.92 25.15
CA ARG A 414 -16.58 -17.20 26.44
C ARG A 414 -17.13 -18.36 27.27
N THR A 415 -18.45 -18.55 27.28
CA THR A 415 -19.13 -19.58 28.10
C THR A 415 -20.06 -20.49 27.30
N ASN A 416 -20.20 -20.28 25.99
CA ASN A 416 -21.11 -21.07 25.16
C ASN A 416 -20.36 -22.16 24.37
N TYR A 417 -20.00 -23.25 25.06
CA TYR A 417 -19.28 -24.38 24.47
C TYR A 417 -20.11 -25.16 23.43
N CYS A 418 -21.44 -25.07 23.47
CA CYS A 418 -22.33 -25.64 22.46
C CYS A 418 -22.13 -24.95 21.10
N ALA A 419 -22.13 -23.61 21.09
CA ALA A 419 -21.85 -22.81 19.90
C ALA A 419 -20.41 -23.03 19.39
N MET A 420 -19.43 -23.09 20.30
CA MET A 420 -18.03 -23.37 19.95
C MET A 420 -17.88 -24.71 19.23
N ALA A 421 -18.48 -25.79 19.76
CA ALA A 421 -18.43 -27.11 19.13
C ALA A 421 -19.11 -27.13 17.76
N LYS A 422 -20.22 -26.39 17.60
CA LYS A 422 -20.90 -26.25 16.31
C LYS A 422 -20.04 -25.53 15.26
N LEU A 423 -19.18 -24.59 15.67
CA LEU A 423 -18.26 -23.88 14.79
C LEU A 423 -17.03 -24.72 14.42
N ILE A 424 -16.44 -25.43 15.39
CA ILE A 424 -15.28 -26.31 15.17
C ILE A 424 -15.66 -27.53 14.33
N LYS A 425 -16.89 -28.06 14.49
CA LYS A 425 -17.48 -29.23 13.79
C LYS A 425 -16.80 -30.58 14.01
N THR A 426 -15.47 -30.62 14.17
CA THR A 426 -14.70 -31.86 14.36
C THR A 426 -14.72 -32.36 15.81
N LYS A 427 -15.08 -31.51 16.77
CA LYS A 427 -15.13 -31.82 18.20
C LYS A 427 -16.57 -31.72 18.74
N THR A 428 -16.89 -32.59 19.70
CA THR A 428 -18.16 -32.56 20.44
C THR A 428 -18.13 -31.50 21.55
N CYS A 429 -19.31 -31.14 22.05
CA CYS A 429 -19.45 -30.11 23.07
C CYS A 429 -18.73 -30.46 24.39
N VAL A 430 -18.80 -31.72 24.83
CA VAL A 430 -18.02 -32.22 25.98
C VAL A 430 -16.52 -32.08 25.74
N GLN A 431 -16.01 -32.44 24.54
CA GLN A 431 -14.58 -32.33 24.23
C GLN A 431 -14.08 -30.89 24.25
N VAL A 432 -14.87 -29.96 23.70
CA VAL A 432 -14.56 -28.52 23.74
C VAL A 432 -14.54 -27.99 25.18
N TYR A 433 -15.49 -28.40 26.01
CA TYR A 433 -15.51 -28.03 27.43
C TYR A 433 -14.30 -28.60 28.19
N SER A 434 -13.94 -29.87 27.96
CA SER A 434 -12.77 -30.48 28.57
C SER A 434 -11.46 -29.80 28.16
N PHE A 435 -11.32 -29.39 26.89
CA PHE A 435 -10.15 -28.63 26.43
C PHE A 435 -10.09 -27.23 27.06
N ALA A 436 -11.23 -26.54 27.18
CA ALA A 436 -11.31 -25.25 27.87
C ALA A 436 -10.84 -25.31 29.33
N LEU A 437 -11.21 -26.37 30.06
CA LEU A 437 -10.74 -26.59 31.44
C LEU A 437 -9.23 -26.84 31.52
N LYS A 438 -8.66 -27.56 30.54
CA LYS A 438 -7.20 -27.80 30.46
C LYS A 438 -6.44 -26.50 30.19
N GLU A 439 -6.91 -25.65 29.27
CA GLU A 439 -6.29 -24.34 28.98
C GLU A 439 -6.43 -23.35 30.14
N ALA A 440 -7.60 -23.28 30.80
CA ALA A 440 -7.81 -22.40 31.95
C ALA A 440 -6.93 -22.77 33.18
N ALA A 441 -6.49 -24.02 33.28
CA ALA A 441 -5.52 -24.44 34.30
C ALA A 441 -4.08 -24.00 33.97
N HIS A 442 -3.79 -23.62 32.73
CA HIS A 442 -2.45 -23.28 32.24
C HIS A 442 -2.21 -21.77 32.05
N ILE A 443 -3.26 -20.95 32.07
CA ILE A 443 -3.21 -19.49 31.87
C ILE A 443 -3.83 -18.81 33.10
N PRO A 444 -3.08 -18.00 33.89
CA PRO A 444 -3.67 -17.26 35.00
C PRO A 444 -4.70 -16.26 34.47
N ASP A 445 -5.80 -16.12 35.23
CA ASP A 445 -6.95 -15.27 34.98
C ASP A 445 -6.51 -13.92 34.40
N ILE A 446 -6.81 -13.70 33.11
CA ILE A 446 -6.65 -12.38 32.49
C ILE A 446 -7.64 -11.50 33.23
N THR A 447 -7.10 -10.73 34.17
CA THR A 447 -7.74 -9.69 34.95
C THR A 447 -8.93 -9.09 34.22
N GLU A 448 -10.09 -9.02 34.91
CA GLU A 448 -11.27 -8.29 34.48
C GLU A 448 -10.93 -6.83 34.12
N ASP A 449 -10.38 -6.62 32.92
CA ASP A 449 -10.20 -5.31 32.35
C ASP A 449 -11.58 -4.87 31.90
N LYS A 450 -12.26 -4.14 32.78
CA LYS A 450 -13.46 -3.36 32.50
C LYS A 450 -13.11 -2.25 31.49
N LYS A 451 -12.77 -2.63 30.25
CA LYS A 451 -12.59 -1.70 29.14
C LYS A 451 -13.96 -1.26 28.64
N LEU A 452 -14.23 0.02 28.90
CA LEU A 452 -15.46 0.73 28.61
C LEU A 452 -15.58 0.96 27.10
N THR A 453 -16.29 0.07 26.41
CA THR A 453 -17.01 0.45 25.18
C THR A 453 -18.51 0.28 25.42
N PRO A 454 -19.34 1.31 25.18
CA PRO A 454 -20.78 1.18 25.38
C PRO A 454 -21.41 0.33 24.27
N PRO A 455 -22.44 -0.47 24.57
CA PRO A 455 -23.28 -1.07 23.53
C PRO A 455 -23.98 0.05 22.74
N ARG A 456 -24.11 -0.11 21.41
CA ARG A 456 -24.95 0.74 20.53
C ARG A 456 -26.42 0.65 20.97
N LYS A 457 -26.80 1.34 22.04
CA LYS A 457 -28.20 1.66 22.35
C LYS A 457 -28.56 2.92 21.57
N LYS A 458 -29.59 2.82 20.73
CA LYS A 458 -30.16 3.95 19.99
C LYS A 458 -30.71 4.99 20.97
N ALA A 459 -29.93 6.01 21.31
CA ALA A 459 -30.37 7.09 22.18
C ALA A 459 -31.39 7.99 21.45
N LYS A 460 -32.66 7.90 21.87
CA LYS A 460 -33.71 8.87 21.53
C LYS A 460 -33.62 10.09 22.49
N LYS A 461 -32.87 11.14 22.14
CA LYS A 461 -32.92 12.56 22.66
C LYS A 461 -31.64 13.28 22.18
N LYS A 462 -31.54 14.52 21.66
CA LYS A 462 -32.43 15.68 21.41
C LYS A 462 -32.02 16.30 20.04
N HIS A 463 -32.78 16.06 18.96
CA HIS A 463 -32.43 16.48 17.59
C HIS A 463 -32.48 18.01 17.35
N LYS A 464 -33.30 18.74 18.12
CA LYS A 464 -33.55 20.18 17.89
C LYS A 464 -32.35 21.08 18.29
N LEU A 465 -31.51 20.62 19.22
CA LEU A 465 -30.31 21.36 19.67
C LEU A 465 -29.12 21.16 18.72
N TRP A 466 -29.09 20.07 17.94
CA TRP A 466 -27.93 19.73 17.12
C TRP A 466 -27.87 20.50 15.80
N SER A 467 -28.99 20.80 15.14
CA SER A 467 -28.97 21.70 13.97
C SER A 467 -28.48 23.11 14.33
N MET A 468 -28.73 23.56 15.56
CA MET A 468 -28.16 24.79 16.12
C MET A 468 -26.67 24.63 16.45
N HIS A 469 -26.26 23.48 16.98
CA HIS A 469 -24.86 23.17 17.28
C HIS A 469 -23.98 23.01 16.03
N CYS A 470 -24.44 22.32 14.99
CA CYS A 470 -23.78 22.28 13.67
C CYS A 470 -23.66 23.68 13.07
N ARG A 471 -24.71 24.51 13.16
CA ARG A 471 -24.62 25.92 12.73
C ARG A 471 -23.61 26.68 13.58
N LYS A 472 -23.57 26.46 14.90
CA LYS A 472 -22.61 27.12 15.82
C LYS A 472 -21.16 26.68 15.57
N ILE A 473 -20.91 25.40 15.27
CA ILE A 473 -19.60 24.88 14.89
C ILE A 473 -19.20 25.40 13.49
N GLN A 474 -20.12 25.39 12.52
CA GLN A 474 -19.87 25.94 11.19
C GLN A 474 -19.59 27.45 11.25
N LEU A 475 -20.35 28.21 12.05
CA LEU A 475 -20.12 29.64 12.28
C LEU A 475 -18.80 29.92 13.00
N LYS A 476 -18.37 29.04 13.93
CA LYS A 476 -17.02 29.11 14.53
C LYS A 476 -15.92 28.83 13.49
N LYS A 477 -16.13 27.87 12.58
CA LYS A 477 -15.21 27.53 11.49
C LYS A 477 -15.13 28.65 10.44
N ASP A 478 -16.23 29.33 10.16
CA ASP A 478 -16.29 30.46 9.22
C ASP A 478 -15.67 31.75 9.80
N ASN A 479 -15.60 31.89 11.14
CA ASN A 479 -14.99 33.03 11.83
C ASN A 479 -13.47 32.92 12.07
N ASN A 480 -12.89 31.73 11.96
CA ASN A 480 -11.44 31.54 12.14
C ASN A 480 -10.75 31.72 10.79
N SER A 481 -9.88 32.72 10.69
CA SER A 481 -9.33 33.26 9.43
C SER A 481 -8.45 32.28 8.63
N SER A 482 -8.05 31.15 9.21
CA SER A 482 -7.34 30.07 8.53
C SER A 482 -8.32 28.96 8.14
N LYS A 483 -8.75 28.95 6.87
CA LYS A 483 -9.55 27.85 6.28
C LYS A 483 -8.71 26.59 6.05
N MET A 484 -8.03 26.14 7.09
CA MET A 484 -7.22 24.94 7.04
C MET A 484 -8.11 23.72 7.24
N VAL A 485 -8.27 22.91 6.18
CA VAL A 485 -9.01 21.65 6.22
C VAL A 485 -7.97 20.53 6.20
N HIS A 486 -7.91 19.74 7.28
CA HIS A 486 -7.02 18.59 7.38
C HIS A 486 -7.76 17.29 7.11
N ASN A 487 -7.02 16.28 6.67
CA ASN A 487 -7.53 14.95 6.42
C ASN A 487 -8.03 14.29 7.70
N TYR A 488 -9.08 13.49 7.59
CA TYR A 488 -9.67 12.82 8.74
C TYR A 488 -8.90 11.53 9.09
N GLN A 489 -8.47 11.46 10.35
CA GLN A 489 -7.94 10.24 10.97
C GLN A 489 -8.76 9.87 12.21
N PRO A 490 -9.12 8.59 12.41
CA PRO A 490 -9.84 8.17 13.60
C PRO A 490 -9.01 8.36 14.87
N CYS A 491 -9.57 9.04 15.87
CA CYS A 491 -8.92 9.16 17.18
C CYS A 491 -9.04 7.87 18.01
N ASP A 492 -7.98 7.57 18.75
CA ASP A 492 -7.95 6.50 19.75
C ASP A 492 -7.20 6.99 21.00
N HIS A 493 -7.93 7.11 22.11
CA HIS A 493 -7.41 7.57 23.40
C HIS A 493 -8.26 6.91 24.52
N PRO A 494 -7.96 5.65 24.89
CA PRO A 494 -8.80 4.85 25.76
C PRO A 494 -8.97 5.50 27.13
N GLY A 495 -10.21 5.51 27.65
CA GLY A 495 -10.55 6.11 28.94
C GLY A 495 -10.68 7.64 28.96
N LEU A 496 -10.22 8.34 27.92
CA LEU A 496 -10.29 9.79 27.80
C LEU A 496 -11.47 10.25 26.93
N ARG A 497 -11.99 11.45 27.22
CA ARG A 497 -13.02 12.11 26.39
C ARG A 497 -12.34 12.85 25.25
N CYS A 498 -13.08 13.13 24.17
CA CYS A 498 -12.59 14.01 23.13
C CYS A 498 -12.65 15.46 23.62
N ASP A 499 -11.51 15.99 24.07
CA ASP A 499 -11.30 17.38 24.46
C ASP A 499 -10.33 18.08 23.47
N GLU A 500 -9.72 19.20 23.88
CA GLU A 500 -8.79 19.97 23.04
C GLU A 500 -7.54 19.18 22.61
N ASN A 501 -7.18 18.10 23.31
CA ASN A 501 -6.06 17.22 22.96
C ASN A 501 -6.46 16.10 22.00
N CYS A 502 -7.74 15.98 21.67
CA CYS A 502 -8.21 14.97 20.72
C CYS A 502 -7.75 15.31 19.30
N PRO A 503 -7.09 14.39 18.56
CA PRO A 503 -6.65 14.66 17.18
C PRO A 503 -7.78 15.13 16.25
N CYS A 504 -9.01 14.64 16.44
CA CYS A 504 -10.17 15.11 15.68
C CYS A 504 -10.50 16.58 15.98
N ILE A 505 -10.46 17.01 17.25
CA ILE A 505 -10.78 18.38 17.65
C ILE A 505 -9.66 19.34 17.24
N MET A 506 -8.40 18.94 17.42
CA MET A 506 -7.23 19.70 16.97
C MET A 506 -7.27 19.98 15.46
N SER A 507 -7.64 18.98 14.66
CA SER A 507 -7.82 19.11 13.21
C SER A 507 -9.16 19.75 12.79
N GLN A 508 -9.97 20.20 13.75
CA GLN A 508 -11.32 20.77 13.53
C GLN A 508 -12.25 19.85 12.73
N ASN A 509 -12.07 18.53 12.89
CA ASN A 509 -12.86 17.48 12.29
C ASN A 509 -13.86 16.88 13.30
N PHE A 510 -15.01 16.44 12.79
CA PHE A 510 -15.94 15.66 13.59
C PHE A 510 -15.37 14.26 13.83
N CYS A 511 -15.68 13.67 14.99
CA CYS A 511 -15.44 12.25 15.20
C CYS A 511 -16.43 11.43 14.35
N GLU A 512 -15.92 10.48 13.58
CA GLU A 512 -16.75 9.59 12.76
C GLU A 512 -16.95 8.23 13.44
N LYS A 513 -17.78 7.38 12.83
CA LYS A 513 -18.02 5.99 13.25
C LYS A 513 -16.76 5.11 13.39
N PHE A 514 -15.62 5.55 12.85
CA PHE A 514 -14.34 4.84 12.93
C PHE A 514 -13.52 5.20 14.19
N CYS A 515 -13.80 6.34 14.84
CA CYS A 515 -13.14 6.73 16.09
C CYS A 515 -13.47 5.75 17.22
N GLN A 516 -12.52 5.54 18.13
CA GLN A 516 -12.67 4.65 19.30
C GLN A 516 -13.17 5.36 20.57
N CYS A 517 -13.45 6.66 20.49
CA CYS A 517 -14.04 7.42 21.60
C CYS A 517 -15.47 6.96 21.93
N SER A 518 -16.01 7.39 23.08
CA SER A 518 -17.36 6.99 23.55
C SER A 518 -18.45 7.17 22.48
N GLY A 519 -19.46 6.28 22.48
CA GLY A 519 -20.64 6.39 21.61
C GLY A 519 -21.46 7.67 21.84
N ASP A 520 -21.36 8.24 23.04
CA ASP A 520 -22.00 9.50 23.43
C ASP A 520 -21.08 10.72 23.28
N CYS A 521 -19.96 10.60 22.54
CA CYS A 521 -19.04 11.70 22.31
C CYS A 521 -19.74 12.89 21.62
N GLU A 522 -19.59 14.08 22.19
CA GLU A 522 -20.23 15.31 21.71
C GLU A 522 -19.68 15.79 20.36
N ASN A 523 -18.42 15.46 20.03
CA ASN A 523 -17.81 15.78 18.74
C ASN A 523 -18.22 14.80 17.62
N ARG A 524 -19.01 13.76 17.90
CA ARG A 524 -19.43 12.81 16.86
C ARG A 524 -20.48 13.41 15.95
N PHE A 525 -20.33 13.20 14.63
CA PHE A 525 -21.37 13.58 13.70
C PHE A 525 -22.57 12.61 13.80
N PRO A 526 -23.79 13.07 14.09
CA PRO A 526 -24.92 12.18 14.39
C PRO A 526 -25.73 11.73 13.16
N GLY A 527 -25.40 12.23 11.96
CA GLY A 527 -26.19 12.02 10.75
C GLY A 527 -27.43 12.93 10.64
N CYS A 528 -28.33 12.61 9.72
CA CYS A 528 -29.57 13.35 9.51
C CYS A 528 -30.82 12.48 9.76
N ARG A 529 -31.95 13.15 10.04
CA ARG A 529 -33.28 12.53 10.15
C ARG A 529 -34.25 13.03 9.08
N CYS A 530 -33.71 13.43 7.93
CA CYS A 530 -34.52 13.86 6.79
C CYS A 530 -35.37 12.70 6.27
N LYS A 531 -36.50 13.01 5.64
CA LYS A 531 -37.36 11.98 5.03
C LYS A 531 -36.90 11.55 3.63
N ALA A 532 -36.32 12.46 2.86
CA ALA A 532 -35.81 12.23 1.50
C ALA A 532 -34.91 13.38 1.03
N GLN A 533 -34.35 13.25 -0.18
CA GLN A 533 -33.61 14.23 -0.97
C GLN A 533 -32.27 14.71 -0.37
N CYS A 534 -32.25 15.25 0.85
CA CYS A 534 -31.03 15.72 1.52
C CYS A 534 -30.15 16.68 0.71
N ASN A 535 -30.71 17.44 -0.23
CA ASN A 535 -29.98 18.33 -1.15
C ASN A 535 -30.17 19.83 -0.84
N THR A 536 -30.63 20.16 0.37
CA THR A 536 -30.85 21.55 0.81
C THR A 536 -30.19 21.80 2.17
N LYS A 537 -30.01 23.08 2.52
CA LYS A 537 -29.45 23.52 3.81
C LYS A 537 -30.30 23.12 5.04
N GLN A 538 -31.48 22.52 4.84
CA GLN A 538 -32.27 21.92 5.92
C GLN A 538 -31.65 20.61 6.42
N CYS A 539 -30.95 19.89 5.55
CA CYS A 539 -30.24 18.68 5.92
C CYS A 539 -28.89 19.05 6.59
N PRO A 540 -28.59 18.56 7.80
CA PRO A 540 -27.33 18.84 8.47
C PRO A 540 -26.12 18.26 7.71
N CYS A 541 -26.27 17.12 7.03
CA CYS A 541 -25.20 16.54 6.20
C CYS A 541 -24.84 17.49 5.05
N PHE A 542 -25.84 17.93 4.29
CA PHE A 542 -25.64 18.82 3.15
C PHE A 542 -25.10 20.19 3.56
N LEU A 543 -25.62 20.74 4.66
CA LEU A 543 -25.14 22.01 5.23
C LEU A 543 -23.67 21.94 5.64
N ALA A 544 -23.24 20.82 6.23
CA ALA A 544 -21.86 20.57 6.63
C ALA A 544 -20.95 20.13 5.47
N VAL A 545 -21.45 20.15 4.23
CA VAL A 545 -20.68 19.73 3.03
C VAL A 545 -20.26 18.25 3.13
N ARG A 546 -21.20 17.40 3.56
CA ARG A 546 -21.01 15.97 3.72
C ARG A 546 -22.07 15.18 2.99
N GLU A 547 -21.71 14.01 2.46
CA GLU A 547 -22.70 13.02 2.06
C GLU A 547 -23.38 12.37 3.27
N CYS A 548 -24.56 11.81 3.05
CA CYS A 548 -25.29 11.09 4.09
C CYS A 548 -24.63 9.73 4.36
N ASP A 549 -24.13 9.55 5.57
CA ASP A 549 -23.56 8.27 6.02
C ASP A 549 -24.66 7.18 6.08
N PRO A 550 -24.48 6.02 5.42
CA PRO A 550 -25.47 4.95 5.38
C PRO A 550 -25.70 4.28 6.75
N ASP A 551 -24.73 4.30 7.66
CA ASP A 551 -24.88 3.72 9.00
C ASP A 551 -25.64 4.64 9.97
N LEU A 552 -25.63 5.96 9.71
CA LEU A 552 -26.24 6.97 10.57
C LEU A 552 -27.57 7.51 10.02
N CYS A 553 -27.64 7.75 8.71
CA CYS A 553 -28.77 8.42 8.05
C CYS A 553 -29.85 7.43 7.57
N GLN A 554 -30.37 6.62 8.50
CA GLN A 554 -31.31 5.53 8.21
C GLN A 554 -32.74 5.99 7.84
N MET A 555 -33.03 7.29 7.89
CA MET A 555 -34.38 7.82 7.61
C MET A 555 -34.53 8.44 6.23
N CYS A 556 -33.44 8.94 5.64
CA CYS A 556 -33.52 9.63 4.35
C CYS A 556 -33.39 8.69 3.15
N GLY A 557 -33.12 7.41 3.39
CA GLY A 557 -32.88 6.37 2.40
C GLY A 557 -31.42 6.21 1.97
N ALA A 558 -30.45 6.73 2.75
CA ALA A 558 -29.02 6.55 2.46
C ALA A 558 -28.53 5.09 2.71
N ASP A 559 -29.20 4.40 3.63
CA ASP A 559 -28.98 3.00 4.00
C ASP A 559 -29.50 2.01 2.95
N GLN A 560 -30.34 2.45 2.01
CA GLN A 560 -30.87 1.61 0.95
C GLN A 560 -29.76 1.14 0.00
N PHE A 561 -29.71 -0.15 -0.28
CA PHE A 561 -28.71 -0.77 -1.15
C PHE A 561 -29.09 -0.71 -2.64
N THR A 562 -30.39 -0.78 -2.95
CA THR A 562 -30.89 -0.80 -4.33
C THR A 562 -31.04 0.63 -4.85
N THR A 563 -30.34 0.96 -5.94
CA THR A 563 -30.24 2.33 -6.50
C THR A 563 -31.61 2.95 -6.79
N ASP A 564 -32.56 2.16 -7.29
CA ASP A 564 -33.88 2.64 -7.69
C ASP A 564 -34.77 3.04 -6.51
N LYS A 565 -34.44 2.55 -5.30
CA LYS A 565 -35.18 2.83 -4.06
C LYS A 565 -34.51 3.91 -3.21
N ILE A 566 -33.41 4.49 -3.68
CA ILE A 566 -32.70 5.54 -2.94
C ILE A 566 -33.49 6.85 -3.03
N SER A 567 -34.11 7.25 -1.92
CA SER A 567 -34.78 8.55 -1.79
C SER A 567 -33.81 9.70 -1.49
N CYS A 568 -32.59 9.41 -1.04
CA CYS A 568 -31.57 10.40 -0.70
C CYS A 568 -30.75 10.80 -1.94
N LYS A 569 -30.67 12.09 -2.28
CA LYS A 569 -29.82 12.58 -3.39
C LYS A 569 -28.41 12.98 -2.96
N ASN A 570 -28.07 12.80 -1.68
CA ASN A 570 -26.78 13.19 -1.09
C ASN A 570 -25.92 11.95 -0.76
N VAL A 571 -25.88 11.00 -1.68
CA VAL A 571 -25.12 9.72 -1.59
C VAL A 571 -24.48 9.35 -2.94
N SER A 572 -24.42 10.30 -3.87
CA SER A 572 -24.10 10.06 -5.27
C SER A 572 -22.64 9.69 -5.45
N VAL A 573 -21.73 10.31 -4.69
CA VAL A 573 -20.28 10.04 -4.73
C VAL A 573 -19.97 8.68 -4.10
N GLN A 574 -20.51 8.39 -2.91
CA GLN A 574 -20.28 7.09 -2.25
C GLN A 574 -20.84 5.90 -3.03
N ARG A 575 -21.93 6.10 -3.80
CA ARG A 575 -22.55 5.08 -4.64
C ARG A 575 -22.03 5.07 -6.08
N GLY A 576 -21.18 6.03 -6.48
CA GLY A 576 -20.67 6.14 -7.84
C GLY A 576 -21.74 6.41 -8.90
N MET A 577 -22.83 7.13 -8.54
CA MET A 577 -23.97 7.43 -9.41
C MET A 577 -23.65 8.55 -10.41
N LYS A 578 -22.60 8.37 -11.20
CA LYS A 578 -22.15 9.34 -12.21
C LYS A 578 -22.98 9.28 -13.49
N LYS A 579 -23.05 10.40 -14.19
CA LYS A 579 -23.62 10.54 -15.52
C LYS A 579 -22.69 9.91 -16.57
N HIS A 580 -23.27 9.57 -17.71
CA HIS A 580 -22.50 9.00 -18.82
C HIS A 580 -21.80 10.11 -19.62
N LEU A 581 -20.48 9.98 -19.75
CA LEU A 581 -19.61 10.96 -20.38
C LEU A 581 -18.99 10.42 -21.68
N LEU A 582 -18.89 11.28 -22.69
CA LEU A 582 -18.36 11.02 -24.03
C LEU A 582 -17.08 11.84 -24.24
N LEU A 583 -16.05 11.22 -24.82
CA LEU A 583 -14.77 11.86 -25.13
C LEU A 583 -14.76 12.25 -26.61
N ALA A 584 -14.42 13.49 -26.92
CA ALA A 584 -14.22 13.98 -28.28
C ALA A 584 -13.20 15.14 -28.28
N PRO A 585 -12.63 15.54 -29.42
CA PRO A 585 -11.83 16.77 -29.50
C PRO A 585 -12.62 17.96 -28.94
N SER A 586 -11.96 18.80 -28.14
CA SER A 586 -12.57 20.00 -27.56
C SER A 586 -12.74 21.09 -28.63
N ASP A 587 -13.75 21.94 -28.47
CA ASP A 587 -13.91 23.14 -29.28
C ASP A 587 -12.89 24.24 -28.89
N ILE A 588 -12.23 24.12 -27.72
CA ILE A 588 -11.20 25.06 -27.24
C ILE A 588 -9.80 24.54 -27.58
N ALA A 589 -9.38 23.45 -26.94
CA ALA A 589 -8.04 22.90 -27.10
C ALA A 589 -7.99 21.44 -26.65
N GLY A 590 -7.25 20.62 -27.39
CA GLY A 590 -7.00 19.23 -27.00
C GLY A 590 -8.25 18.36 -26.97
N TRP A 591 -8.39 17.58 -25.90
CA TRP A 591 -9.54 16.71 -25.69
C TRP A 591 -10.55 17.38 -24.76
N GLY A 592 -11.83 17.21 -25.06
CA GLY A 592 -12.95 17.67 -24.23
C GLY A 592 -13.83 16.51 -23.78
N ILE A 593 -14.68 16.77 -22.78
CA ILE A 593 -15.65 15.79 -22.29
C ILE A 593 -17.07 16.32 -22.42
N PHE A 594 -17.96 15.48 -22.96
CA PHE A 594 -19.31 15.85 -23.34
C PHE A 594 -20.33 15.00 -22.59
N LEU A 595 -21.47 15.59 -22.27
CA LEU A 595 -22.51 14.94 -21.50
C LEU A 595 -23.47 14.17 -22.42
N LYS A 596 -23.69 12.86 -22.21
CA LYS A 596 -24.60 12.08 -23.08
C LYS A 596 -26.09 12.37 -22.81
N VAL A 597 -26.44 12.66 -21.56
CA VAL A 597 -27.83 12.81 -21.08
C VAL A 597 -27.90 14.11 -20.29
N PRO A 598 -28.93 14.95 -20.47
CA PRO A 598 -29.00 16.24 -19.78
C PRO A 598 -28.88 16.13 -18.26
N ALA A 599 -28.39 17.21 -17.65
CA ALA A 599 -28.25 17.36 -16.21
C ALA A 599 -28.92 18.64 -15.71
N GLU A 600 -29.62 18.54 -14.59
CA GLU A 600 -30.26 19.67 -13.92
C GLU A 600 -29.25 20.48 -13.10
N LYS A 601 -29.61 21.72 -12.76
CA LYS A 601 -28.76 22.55 -11.88
C LYS A 601 -28.50 21.88 -10.54
N ASN A 602 -27.24 21.88 -10.11
CA ASN A 602 -26.68 21.21 -8.93
C ASN A 602 -26.78 19.68 -8.95
N GLU A 603 -27.06 19.07 -10.10
CA GLU A 603 -27.01 17.63 -10.24
C GLU A 603 -25.56 17.14 -10.27
N PHE A 604 -25.32 15.98 -9.65
CA PHE A 604 -24.01 15.33 -9.66
C PHE A 604 -23.70 14.76 -11.04
N ILE A 605 -22.52 15.08 -11.57
CA ILE A 605 -22.06 14.61 -12.88
C ILE A 605 -21.10 13.44 -12.69
N SER A 606 -19.97 13.67 -12.01
CA SER A 606 -18.97 12.65 -11.73
C SER A 606 -18.11 13.11 -10.56
N GLU A 607 -17.46 12.16 -9.90
CA GLU A 607 -16.33 12.48 -9.05
C GLU A 607 -15.10 12.76 -9.92
N TYR A 608 -14.23 13.66 -9.49
CA TYR A 608 -12.89 13.81 -10.07
C TYR A 608 -11.94 12.87 -9.34
N CYS A 609 -11.60 11.74 -10.00
CA CYS A 609 -10.74 10.72 -9.42
C CYS A 609 -9.30 10.87 -9.88
N GLY A 610 -8.36 10.55 -8.99
CA GLY A 610 -6.93 10.52 -9.31
C GLY A 610 -6.09 9.81 -8.23
N GLU A 611 -4.78 9.91 -8.37
CA GLU A 611 -3.82 9.54 -7.34
C GLU A 611 -3.92 10.55 -6.18
N ILE A 612 -3.93 10.09 -4.92
CA ILE A 612 -3.79 10.96 -3.75
C ILE A 612 -2.31 10.99 -3.41
N ILE A 613 -1.75 12.19 -3.44
CA ILE A 613 -0.33 12.46 -3.18
C ILE A 613 -0.20 13.56 -2.13
N SER A 614 0.95 13.63 -1.46
CA SER A 614 1.26 14.72 -0.54
C SER A 614 1.36 16.07 -1.27
N GLN A 615 1.37 17.18 -0.52
CA GLN A 615 1.65 18.50 -1.08
C GLN A 615 3.07 18.56 -1.69
N ASP A 616 4.07 17.97 -1.03
CA ASP A 616 5.46 17.98 -1.49
C ASP A 616 5.63 17.20 -2.81
N GLU A 617 4.97 16.05 -2.95
CA GLU A 617 4.91 15.30 -4.21
C GLU A 617 4.17 16.08 -5.31
N ALA A 618 3.08 16.77 -4.96
CA ALA A 618 2.35 17.60 -5.90
C ALA A 618 3.19 18.76 -6.42
N ASP A 619 3.98 19.41 -5.56
CA ASP A 619 4.92 20.47 -5.95
C ASP A 619 6.04 19.92 -6.85
N ARG A 620 6.58 18.74 -6.52
CA ARG A 620 7.59 18.07 -7.35
C ARG A 620 7.07 17.71 -8.74
N ARG A 621 5.85 17.17 -8.84
CA ARG A 621 5.17 16.88 -10.12
C ARG A 621 4.78 18.14 -10.86
N GLY A 622 4.33 19.16 -10.14
CA GLY A 622 3.87 20.44 -10.65
C GLY A 622 4.92 21.15 -11.50
N LYS A 623 6.19 21.17 -11.08
CA LYS A 623 7.27 21.78 -11.88
C LYS A 623 7.41 21.16 -13.27
N VAL A 624 7.26 19.84 -13.37
CA VAL A 624 7.32 19.14 -14.65
C VAL A 624 6.06 19.44 -15.49
N TYR A 625 4.89 19.46 -14.85
CA TYR A 625 3.60 19.73 -15.50
C TYR A 625 3.49 21.15 -16.05
N ASP A 626 4.03 22.14 -15.33
CA ASP A 626 4.11 23.53 -15.76
C ASP A 626 4.90 23.66 -17.06
N LYS A 627 5.95 22.86 -17.22
CA LYS A 627 6.78 22.86 -18.43
C LYS A 627 6.09 22.20 -19.61
N TYR A 628 5.30 21.15 -19.36
CA TYR A 628 4.40 20.53 -20.35
C TYR A 628 3.13 21.34 -20.63
N MET A 629 2.95 22.46 -19.92
CA MET A 629 1.77 23.33 -19.99
C MET A 629 0.45 22.62 -19.73
N CYS A 630 0.47 21.56 -18.92
CA CYS A 630 -0.68 20.70 -18.67
C CYS A 630 -0.62 20.13 -17.25
N SER A 631 -1.54 20.55 -16.39
CA SER A 631 -1.64 20.10 -14.99
C SER A 631 -3.04 19.56 -14.70
N PHE A 632 -3.08 18.36 -14.12
CA PHE A 632 -4.30 17.70 -13.66
C PHE A 632 -4.38 17.61 -12.13
N LEU A 633 -3.58 18.44 -11.44
CA LEU A 633 -3.54 18.52 -9.98
C LEU A 633 -4.76 19.28 -9.45
N PHE A 634 -5.44 18.69 -8.48
CA PHE A 634 -6.60 19.28 -7.83
C PHE A 634 -6.43 19.20 -6.30
N ASN A 635 -6.30 20.37 -5.65
CA ASN A 635 -6.17 20.44 -4.20
C ASN A 635 -7.40 19.85 -3.48
N LEU A 636 -7.15 18.82 -2.65
CA LEU A 636 -8.20 18.13 -1.92
C LEU A 636 -8.38 18.72 -0.52
N ASN A 637 -7.29 18.82 0.22
CA ASN A 637 -7.21 19.40 1.56
C ASN A 637 -5.75 19.86 1.80
N ASN A 638 -5.42 20.33 3.01
CA ASN A 638 -4.07 20.82 3.30
C ASN A 638 -2.98 19.74 3.26
N ASP A 639 -3.35 18.48 3.44
CA ASP A 639 -2.39 17.39 3.57
C ASP A 639 -2.18 16.66 2.23
N PHE A 640 -3.21 16.68 1.35
CA PHE A 640 -3.22 15.90 0.12
C PHE A 640 -3.78 16.64 -1.10
N VAL A 641 -3.29 16.23 -2.28
CA VAL A 641 -3.71 16.67 -3.61
C VAL A 641 -4.17 15.46 -4.42
N VAL A 642 -5.17 15.63 -5.30
CA VAL A 642 -5.58 14.60 -6.26
C VAL A 642 -4.94 14.88 -7.62
N ASP A 643 -4.11 13.96 -8.09
CA ASP A 643 -3.44 14.01 -9.39
C ASP A 643 -4.09 13.03 -10.38
N ALA A 644 -4.78 13.56 -11.39
CA ALA A 644 -5.40 12.70 -12.41
C ALA A 644 -4.45 12.37 -13.58
N THR A 645 -3.17 12.77 -13.55
CA THR A 645 -2.25 12.67 -14.70
C THR A 645 -2.03 11.23 -15.16
N ARG A 646 -1.57 10.37 -14.26
CA ARG A 646 -1.23 8.96 -14.53
C ARG A 646 -2.43 8.03 -14.42
N LYS A 647 -3.28 8.25 -13.40
CA LYS A 647 -4.50 7.49 -13.15
C LYS A 647 -5.63 8.46 -12.87
N GLY A 648 -6.80 8.25 -13.46
CA GLY A 648 -7.92 9.16 -13.28
C GLY A 648 -9.21 8.61 -13.86
N ASN A 649 -10.21 9.44 -14.11
CA ASN A 649 -11.45 9.01 -14.75
C ASN A 649 -11.88 9.99 -15.84
N LYS A 650 -12.97 9.69 -16.56
CA LYS A 650 -13.39 10.47 -17.74
C LYS A 650 -13.54 11.98 -17.51
N ILE A 651 -13.91 12.42 -16.30
CA ILE A 651 -14.13 13.85 -16.04
C ILE A 651 -12.82 14.65 -16.01
N ARG A 652 -11.65 14.00 -16.01
CA ARG A 652 -10.33 14.67 -16.12
C ARG A 652 -10.16 15.51 -17.40
N PHE A 653 -10.98 15.24 -18.42
CA PHE A 653 -10.98 15.96 -19.70
C PHE A 653 -12.00 17.13 -19.73
N ALA A 654 -12.63 17.47 -18.60
CA ALA A 654 -13.44 18.67 -18.50
C ALA A 654 -12.51 19.88 -18.43
N ASN A 655 -12.51 20.71 -19.47
CA ASN A 655 -11.57 21.80 -19.62
C ASN A 655 -11.83 22.96 -18.63
N HIS A 656 -10.83 23.83 -18.52
CA HIS A 656 -10.98 25.09 -17.80
C HIS A 656 -11.87 26.06 -18.58
N SER A 657 -12.71 26.80 -17.85
CA SER A 657 -13.35 28.01 -18.36
C SER A 657 -13.57 29.00 -17.22
N VAL A 658 -13.47 30.31 -17.50
CA VAL A 658 -13.82 31.37 -16.54
C VAL A 658 -15.34 31.45 -16.34
N ASN A 659 -16.12 31.07 -17.35
CA ASN A 659 -17.58 31.02 -17.34
C ASN A 659 -18.11 29.57 -17.43
N PRO A 660 -17.76 28.69 -16.45
CA PRO A 660 -18.00 27.27 -16.59
C PRO A 660 -19.48 26.91 -16.44
N ASN A 661 -19.86 25.77 -17.03
CA ASN A 661 -21.17 25.16 -16.81
C ASN A 661 -21.19 24.15 -15.64
N CYS A 662 -20.03 23.78 -15.09
CA CYS A 662 -19.88 22.94 -13.91
C CYS A 662 -19.13 23.66 -12.77
N TYR A 663 -19.26 23.12 -11.56
CA TYR A 663 -18.43 23.51 -10.42
C TYR A 663 -17.97 22.27 -9.64
N ALA A 664 -16.77 22.35 -9.09
CA ALA A 664 -16.22 21.34 -8.22
C ALA A 664 -16.53 21.65 -6.74
N LYS A 665 -16.78 20.61 -5.96
CA LYS A 665 -17.01 20.70 -4.51
C LYS A 665 -16.34 19.54 -3.80
N VAL A 666 -15.36 19.84 -2.95
CA VAL A 666 -14.80 18.85 -2.02
C VAL A 666 -15.84 18.57 -0.94
N MET A 667 -16.15 17.29 -0.73
CA MET A 667 -17.10 16.85 0.28
C MET A 667 -16.47 15.77 1.16
N MET A 668 -16.89 15.72 2.42
CA MET A 668 -16.55 14.61 3.30
C MET A 668 -17.53 13.45 3.09
N VAL A 669 -17.02 12.29 2.70
CA VAL A 669 -17.78 11.09 2.32
C VAL A 669 -17.26 9.91 3.12
N ASN A 670 -17.96 9.52 4.19
CA ASN A 670 -17.57 8.41 5.06
C ASN A 670 -16.12 8.47 5.57
N GLY A 671 -15.64 9.66 5.94
CA GLY A 671 -14.28 9.89 6.44
C GLY A 671 -13.26 10.23 5.35
N ASP A 672 -13.60 10.12 4.07
CA ASP A 672 -12.73 10.46 2.95
C ASP A 672 -13.13 11.81 2.33
N HIS A 673 -12.16 12.68 2.06
CA HIS A 673 -12.38 13.86 1.23
C HIS A 673 -12.46 13.41 -0.24
N ARG A 674 -13.53 13.80 -0.95
CA ARG A 674 -13.73 13.46 -2.37
C ARG A 674 -14.23 14.68 -3.15
N ILE A 675 -13.76 14.83 -4.38
CA ILE A 675 -14.11 15.96 -5.26
C ILE A 675 -15.31 15.56 -6.11
N GLY A 676 -16.48 16.15 -5.85
CA GLY A 676 -17.65 15.99 -6.71
C GLY A 676 -17.73 17.13 -7.73
N ILE A 677 -17.98 16.79 -9.00
CA ILE A 677 -18.31 17.74 -10.07
C ILE A 677 -19.82 17.78 -10.24
N PHE A 678 -20.37 18.99 -10.19
CA PHE A 678 -21.81 19.26 -10.25
C PHE A 678 -22.13 20.29 -11.32
N ALA A 679 -23.33 20.20 -11.90
CA ALA A 679 -23.79 21.17 -12.88
C ALA A 679 -24.09 22.53 -12.22
N LYS A 680 -23.52 23.63 -12.73
CA LYS A 680 -23.75 25.03 -12.25
C LYS A 680 -25.05 25.62 -12.79
N ARG A 681 -25.45 25.17 -13.99
CA ARG A 681 -26.71 25.47 -14.68
C ARG A 681 -27.28 24.17 -15.28
N PRO A 682 -28.53 24.14 -15.78
CA PRO A 682 -28.97 23.03 -16.62
C PRO A 682 -28.04 22.85 -17.83
N ILE A 683 -27.71 21.61 -18.16
CA ILE A 683 -26.81 21.21 -19.25
C ILE A 683 -27.55 20.23 -20.16
N GLN A 684 -27.57 20.50 -21.46
CA GLN A 684 -28.20 19.67 -22.48
C GLN A 684 -27.30 18.49 -22.88
N ALA A 685 -27.89 17.50 -23.55
CA ALA A 685 -27.11 16.40 -24.13
C ALA A 685 -26.21 16.94 -25.25
N GLY A 686 -24.96 16.49 -25.27
CA GLY A 686 -23.94 16.88 -26.24
C GLY A 686 -23.16 18.14 -25.88
N GLU A 687 -23.48 18.85 -24.79
CA GLU A 687 -22.67 20.00 -24.36
C GLU A 687 -21.33 19.54 -23.77
N GLU A 688 -20.25 20.27 -24.10
CA GLU A 688 -18.93 20.12 -23.47
C GLU A 688 -18.98 20.62 -22.02
N LEU A 689 -18.29 19.93 -21.12
CA LEU A 689 -18.24 20.26 -19.70
C LEU A 689 -16.98 21.05 -19.36
N PHE A 690 -17.17 22.17 -18.67
CA PHE A 690 -16.11 23.03 -18.20
C PHE A 690 -16.26 23.32 -16.71
N PHE A 691 -15.15 23.44 -15.98
CA PHE A 691 -15.14 23.96 -14.62
C PHE A 691 -14.00 24.94 -14.38
N ASP A 692 -14.17 25.82 -13.40
CA ASP A 692 -13.12 26.77 -13.02
C ASP A 692 -12.04 26.05 -12.22
N TYR A 693 -10.80 26.08 -12.73
CA TYR A 693 -9.63 25.44 -12.13
C TYR A 693 -9.05 26.28 -11.00
N ARG A 694 -9.50 27.54 -10.85
CA ARG A 694 -9.02 28.50 -9.85
C ARG A 694 -7.52 28.70 -9.88
N TYR A 695 -6.95 28.69 -11.07
CA TYR A 695 -5.56 29.06 -11.30
C TYR A 695 -5.22 30.36 -10.58
N GLY A 696 -4.02 30.43 -10.00
CA GLY A 696 -3.49 31.66 -9.46
C GLY A 696 -3.39 32.76 -10.54
N PRO A 697 -3.25 34.05 -10.17
CA PRO A 697 -3.18 35.14 -11.13
C PRO A 697 -2.08 34.97 -12.20
N THR A 698 -0.97 34.34 -11.83
CA THR A 698 0.18 34.02 -12.70
C THR A 698 -0.09 32.86 -13.66
N GLU A 699 -0.81 31.83 -13.21
CA GLU A 699 -1.18 30.66 -14.01
C GLU A 699 -2.30 30.99 -15.01
N GLN A 700 -3.26 31.84 -14.61
CA GLN A 700 -4.32 32.32 -15.50
C GLN A 700 -3.76 33.03 -16.74
N LEU A 701 -2.66 33.79 -16.58
CA LEU A 701 -2.00 34.48 -17.69
C LEU A 701 -1.29 33.52 -18.66
N ARG A 702 -0.89 32.33 -18.22
CA ARG A 702 -0.17 31.33 -19.04
C ARG A 702 -1.10 30.35 -19.74
N PHE A 703 -2.17 29.92 -19.08
CA PHE A 703 -3.00 28.78 -19.53
C PHE A 703 -4.35 29.16 -20.15
N VAL A 704 -4.83 30.40 -19.98
CA VAL A 704 -6.19 30.83 -20.36
C VAL A 704 -6.21 31.70 -21.62
N GLY A 705 -5.12 31.71 -22.38
CA GLY A 705 -4.94 32.60 -23.54
C GLY A 705 -5.97 32.46 -24.66
N ILE A 706 -6.72 31.35 -24.72
CA ILE A 706 -7.57 30.99 -25.87
C ILE A 706 -9.02 31.49 -25.74
N GLU A 707 -9.57 31.67 -24.53
CA GLU A 707 -10.95 32.21 -24.37
C GLU A 707 -11.05 33.70 -24.77
N ARG A 708 -9.93 34.44 -24.80
CA ARG A 708 -9.93 35.87 -25.13
C ARG A 708 -10.06 36.17 -26.63
N ASP A 709 -9.69 35.23 -27.50
CA ASP A 709 -9.73 35.45 -28.95
C ASP A 709 -11.12 35.16 -29.55
N THR A 710 -11.96 34.39 -28.85
CA THR A 710 -13.34 34.07 -29.31
C THR A 710 -14.36 35.14 -28.95
N GLU A 711 -14.11 35.99 -27.94
CA GLU A 711 -14.94 37.16 -27.65
C GLU A 711 -14.60 38.40 -28.52
N MET A 712 -13.53 38.33 -29.33
CA MET A 712 -13.09 39.41 -30.23
C MET A 712 -13.46 39.22 -31.71
N ILE A 713 -14.29 38.22 -32.06
CA ILE A 713 -14.78 38.00 -33.44
C ILE A 713 -16.30 38.18 -33.53
#